data_AF-A0A3M1N3A5-F1
#
_entry.id   AF-A0A3M1N3A5-F1
#
_cell.length_a   1.000
_cell.length_b   1.000
_cell.length_c   1.000
_cell.angle_alpha   90.00
_cell.angle_beta   90.00
_cell.angle_gamma   90.00
#
_symmetry.space_group_name_H-M   'P 1'
#
loop_
_entity.id
_entity.type
_entity.pdbx_description
1 polymer ?
#
loop_
_entity_poly.entity_id
_entity_poly.type
_entity_poly.pdbx_seq_one_letter_code
_entity_poly.pdbx_strand_id
1 'polypeptide(L)'
;MINLYDILEAADGQLFGEASAVLFTDFCLDARHAQSGQLFVALRTEQGDGHQFMREAAEKGALGIMCQRPPDFDTDGLTVIVMRDLEAALLNWAHIALKKFGTTVIAVAGGAAATAAREAIAAVLSVRHRVYKGEETSKGKLSLPLALGRLAAEDQFAVLEMPMTQRGEMSDLAAIVKPLVGVVTDLNYGSMERFELSDWLAQEYKALVASLPQNGLAVLNYDDDHIRALCQATAATVLTVGIDRGRVAFGADFTAYNLLLARDKTGFDVRHSGERYLGRWIPLLGAHTLYGVLAALAVGNAYGVSVAEGLQAIKTLQPLPGRLNLLEGINNCMLVDDSFDANLPSTLAVLEWLRDLRTPSQGGRLIFLLGDIGELGKHTIRAHREIGKQAAEVVDVLVTEGDLAAVAGRAALDHGMDRRNVRITYSPEDAAASIASWLQPDDLVVIKGSAASRMERATRALLAKAEDAARLPRYDAQDSERFAQILPRQTWVEVDRSAIAYNVRRIKEIVGADVTVVAVVKANGYGHGAVAVASTALNNGAEYLAVSAIGEAIELREAAIDAPILVFGYTPPNAVRQALRYGLTLTLYDLDLARAYNRIARELDTILRVHVKVDTGLGRMGLLPEQVTPFFRSVRNLRNLEIEGIYTHFASADSSTEYTRAQLQVFENCLAPLRAAGLQFKY
;
A
#
# COMPACT_ATOMS: atom_id res chain seq x y z
N MET A 1 32.63 1.72 -13.35
CA MET A 1 32.25 1.06 -14.62
C MET A 1 32.52 -0.42 -14.50
N ILE A 2 31.59 -1.24 -14.98
CA ILE A 2 31.67 -2.70 -14.97
C ILE A 2 32.65 -3.12 -16.07
N ASN A 3 33.64 -3.94 -15.74
CA ASN A 3 34.60 -4.47 -16.70
C ASN A 3 34.25 -5.92 -17.06
N LEU A 4 34.23 -6.22 -18.35
CA LEU A 4 33.99 -7.56 -18.89
C LEU A 4 34.87 -8.63 -18.23
N TYR A 5 36.16 -8.37 -18.05
CA TYR A 5 37.08 -9.37 -17.50
C TYR A 5 36.82 -9.67 -16.03
N ASP A 6 36.36 -8.67 -15.25
CA ASP A 6 35.95 -8.90 -13.86
C ASP A 6 34.70 -9.81 -13.81
N ILE A 7 33.79 -9.68 -14.79
CA ILE A 7 32.60 -10.54 -14.92
C ILE A 7 32.98 -11.97 -15.33
N LEU A 8 33.92 -12.13 -16.27
CA LEU A 8 34.40 -13.45 -16.71
C LEU A 8 35.09 -14.19 -15.55
N GLU A 9 35.91 -13.49 -14.75
CA GLU A 9 36.57 -14.03 -13.56
C GLU A 9 35.56 -14.44 -12.47
N ALA A 10 34.44 -13.73 -12.33
CA ALA A 10 33.49 -13.94 -11.24
C ALA A 10 32.78 -15.30 -11.26
N ALA A 11 32.61 -15.95 -12.42
CA ALA A 11 31.88 -17.24 -12.51
C ALA A 11 32.23 -18.10 -13.75
N ASP A 12 33.50 -18.10 -14.19
CA ASP A 12 33.96 -18.87 -15.36
C ASP A 12 33.11 -18.61 -16.62
N GLY A 13 32.75 -17.34 -16.84
CA GLY A 13 31.97 -16.93 -18.02
C GLY A 13 32.74 -17.14 -19.32
N GLN A 14 32.02 -17.34 -20.43
CA GLN A 14 32.58 -17.45 -21.77
C GLN A 14 31.99 -16.40 -22.69
N LEU A 15 32.83 -15.84 -23.56
CA LEU A 15 32.35 -14.98 -24.63
C LEU A 15 31.70 -15.81 -25.72
N PHE A 16 30.51 -15.41 -26.14
CA PHE A 16 29.87 -15.89 -27.35
C PHE A 16 30.20 -14.91 -28.49
N GLY A 17 31.13 -15.31 -29.36
CA GLY A 17 31.68 -14.44 -30.41
C GLY A 17 32.81 -13.53 -29.90
N GLU A 18 33.04 -12.43 -30.60
CA GLU A 18 34.02 -11.40 -30.21
C GLU A 18 33.38 -10.34 -29.32
N ALA A 19 34.16 -9.77 -28.39
CA ALA A 19 33.67 -8.71 -27.50
C ALA A 19 33.66 -7.36 -28.24
N SER A 20 32.46 -6.80 -28.45
CA SER A 20 32.29 -5.46 -29.02
C SER A 20 32.53 -4.33 -28.02
N ALA A 21 32.40 -4.60 -26.72
CA ALA A 21 32.56 -3.67 -25.62
C ALA A 21 33.20 -4.38 -24.40
N VAL A 22 34.09 -3.67 -23.71
CA VAL A 22 34.80 -4.20 -22.53
C VAL A 22 34.36 -3.50 -21.24
N LEU A 23 33.69 -2.35 -21.37
CA LEU A 23 33.23 -1.52 -20.26
C LEU A 23 31.73 -1.26 -20.40
N PHE A 24 31.02 -1.36 -19.28
CA PHE A 24 29.60 -1.06 -19.19
C PHE A 24 29.35 -0.01 -18.10
N THR A 25 28.41 0.89 -18.36
CA THR A 25 28.08 2.01 -17.47
C THR A 25 27.29 1.55 -16.24
N ASP A 26 26.47 0.52 -16.38
CA ASP A 26 25.61 -0.04 -15.34
C ASP A 26 25.04 -1.41 -15.74
N PHE A 27 24.39 -2.11 -14.82
CA PHE A 27 23.56 -3.27 -15.14
C PHE A 27 22.14 -2.83 -15.54
N CYS A 28 21.47 -3.68 -16.31
CA CYS A 28 20.07 -3.53 -16.63
C CYS A 28 19.35 -4.89 -16.50
N LEU A 29 18.31 -4.96 -15.68
CA LEU A 29 17.46 -6.15 -15.58
C LEU A 29 16.20 -6.09 -16.45
N ASP A 30 15.77 -4.89 -16.81
CA ASP A 30 14.53 -4.66 -17.54
C ASP A 30 14.85 -4.08 -18.91
N ALA A 31 14.72 -4.92 -19.93
CA ALA A 31 14.97 -4.54 -21.31
C ALA A 31 14.21 -3.27 -21.72
N ARG A 32 13.03 -3.03 -21.12
CA ARG A 32 12.20 -1.88 -21.47
C ARG A 32 12.85 -0.55 -21.15
N HIS A 33 13.71 -0.54 -20.14
CA HIS A 33 14.43 0.62 -19.61
C HIS A 33 15.92 0.56 -19.92
N ALA A 34 16.38 -0.37 -20.75
CA ALA A 34 17.77 -0.46 -21.16
C ALA A 34 18.24 0.85 -21.76
N GLN A 35 19.42 1.29 -21.32
CA GLN A 35 20.07 2.51 -21.80
C GLN A 35 21.37 2.16 -22.52
N SER A 36 21.80 3.09 -23.37
CA SER A 36 23.09 3.00 -24.05
C SER A 36 24.23 2.81 -23.05
N GLY A 37 25.07 1.80 -23.28
CA GLY A 37 26.24 1.52 -22.45
C GLY A 37 26.02 0.47 -21.36
N GLN A 38 24.80 0.00 -21.11
CA GLN A 38 24.52 -0.95 -20.04
C GLN A 38 24.76 -2.42 -20.43
N LEU A 39 24.92 -3.26 -19.41
CA LEU A 39 24.98 -4.72 -19.50
C LEU A 39 23.63 -5.32 -19.08
N PHE A 40 22.90 -5.90 -20.03
CA PHE A 40 21.63 -6.55 -19.75
C PHE A 40 21.84 -7.91 -19.08
N VAL A 41 21.19 -8.18 -17.94
CA VAL A 41 21.28 -9.48 -17.25
C VAL A 41 19.99 -10.27 -17.43
N ALA A 42 20.07 -11.36 -18.19
CA ALA A 42 18.94 -12.23 -18.51
C ALA A 42 18.62 -13.23 -17.38
N LEU A 43 18.25 -12.72 -16.20
CA LEU A 43 17.87 -13.55 -15.05
C LEU A 43 16.56 -14.30 -15.30
N ARG A 44 16.49 -15.55 -14.84
CA ARG A 44 15.23 -16.27 -14.72
C ARG A 44 14.71 -16.11 -13.30
N THR A 45 13.50 -15.59 -13.18
CA THR A 45 12.81 -15.43 -11.90
C THR A 45 11.62 -16.39 -11.83
N GLU A 46 10.97 -16.46 -10.67
CA GLU A 46 9.70 -17.21 -10.55
C GLU A 46 8.60 -16.68 -11.48
N GLN A 47 8.73 -15.43 -11.94
CA GLN A 47 7.72 -14.68 -12.69
C GLN A 47 8.01 -14.57 -14.18
N GLY A 48 9.22 -14.92 -14.64
CA GLY A 48 9.58 -14.80 -16.05
C GLY A 48 11.01 -15.21 -16.38
N ASP A 49 11.28 -15.34 -17.67
CA ASP A 49 12.60 -15.67 -18.20
C ASP A 49 13.19 -14.47 -18.96
N GLY A 50 14.17 -13.80 -18.35
CA GLY A 50 14.85 -12.62 -18.91
C GLY A 50 15.47 -12.86 -20.29
N HIS A 51 15.74 -14.12 -20.65
CA HIS A 51 16.24 -14.49 -21.97
C HIS A 51 15.30 -14.08 -23.11
N GLN A 52 13.99 -13.99 -22.85
CA GLN A 52 12.99 -13.59 -23.86
C GLN A 52 13.14 -12.13 -24.28
N PHE A 53 13.80 -11.30 -23.47
CA PHE A 53 13.92 -9.85 -23.69
C PHE A 53 15.32 -9.41 -24.15
N MET A 54 16.22 -10.36 -24.43
CA MET A 54 17.59 -10.06 -24.88
C MET A 54 17.63 -9.22 -26.16
N ARG A 55 16.75 -9.51 -27.13
CA ARG A 55 16.65 -8.75 -28.38
C ARG A 55 16.20 -7.31 -28.12
N GLU A 56 15.15 -7.13 -27.33
CA GLU A 56 14.64 -5.81 -26.98
C GLU A 56 15.71 -4.97 -26.26
N ALA A 57 16.46 -5.57 -25.34
CA ALA A 57 17.53 -4.87 -24.62
C ALA A 57 18.64 -4.39 -25.56
N ALA A 58 19.04 -5.22 -26.53
CA ALA A 58 20.01 -4.86 -27.55
C ALA A 58 19.50 -3.72 -28.45
N GLU A 59 18.26 -3.81 -28.93
CA GLU A 59 17.62 -2.77 -29.77
C GLU A 59 17.50 -1.43 -29.03
N LYS A 60 17.36 -1.45 -27.71
CA LYS A 60 17.33 -0.25 -26.85
C LYS A 60 18.71 0.27 -26.45
N GLY A 61 19.79 -0.40 -26.85
CA GLY A 61 21.16 0.11 -26.76
C GLY A 61 22.03 -0.53 -25.69
N ALA A 62 21.63 -1.65 -25.08
CA ALA A 62 22.54 -2.42 -24.25
C ALA A 62 23.77 -2.83 -25.08
N LEU A 63 24.98 -2.59 -24.55
CA LEU A 63 26.23 -2.94 -25.25
C LEU A 63 26.66 -4.39 -24.97
N GLY A 64 26.03 -5.04 -24.00
CA GLY A 64 26.28 -6.43 -23.70
C GLY A 64 25.11 -7.12 -23.06
N ILE A 65 25.16 -8.45 -23.12
CA ILE A 65 24.16 -9.36 -22.58
C ILE A 65 24.89 -10.41 -21.74
N MET A 66 24.41 -10.63 -20.52
CA MET A 66 24.85 -11.65 -19.59
C MET A 66 23.72 -12.70 -19.48
N CYS A 67 23.94 -13.92 -19.95
CA CYS A 67 22.90 -14.94 -20.09
C CYS A 67 23.40 -16.37 -19.80
N GLN A 68 22.45 -17.31 -19.64
CA GLN A 68 22.76 -18.73 -19.46
C GLN A 68 22.83 -19.51 -20.77
N ARG A 69 22.16 -18.99 -21.80
CA ARG A 69 22.15 -19.54 -23.16
C ARG A 69 22.36 -18.42 -24.18
N PRO A 70 23.16 -18.67 -25.23
CA PRO A 70 23.40 -17.67 -26.25
C PRO A 70 22.10 -17.26 -26.95
N PRO A 71 22.00 -16.00 -27.40
CA PRO A 71 20.85 -15.52 -28.16
C PRO A 71 20.71 -16.23 -29.51
N ASP A 72 19.49 -16.29 -30.03
CA ASP A 72 19.13 -16.86 -31.33
C ASP A 72 19.07 -15.80 -32.46
N PHE A 73 19.70 -14.65 -32.22
CA PHE A 73 19.70 -13.50 -33.11
C PHE A 73 21.10 -12.97 -33.35
N ASP A 74 21.24 -12.09 -34.34
CA ASP A 74 22.52 -11.48 -34.70
C ASP A 74 23.05 -10.60 -33.56
N THR A 75 24.28 -10.86 -33.13
CA THR A 75 24.93 -10.19 -32.00
C THR A 75 26.01 -9.21 -32.44
N ASP A 76 26.07 -8.85 -33.73
CA ASP A 76 27.00 -7.85 -34.23
C ASP A 76 26.91 -6.54 -33.43
N GLY A 77 28.04 -6.08 -32.89
CA GLY A 77 28.12 -4.88 -32.04
C GLY A 77 27.77 -5.11 -30.57
N LEU A 78 27.42 -6.33 -30.15
CA LEU A 78 27.16 -6.70 -28.76
C LEU A 78 28.31 -7.51 -28.16
N THR A 79 28.43 -7.46 -26.84
CA THR A 79 29.26 -8.39 -26.07
C THR A 79 28.37 -9.37 -25.34
N VAL A 80 28.43 -10.64 -25.71
CA VAL A 80 27.59 -11.67 -25.09
C VAL A 80 28.43 -12.56 -24.17
N ILE A 81 28.03 -12.60 -22.90
CA ILE A 81 28.69 -13.35 -21.83
C ILE A 81 27.76 -14.49 -21.42
N VAL A 82 28.15 -15.72 -21.74
CA VAL A 82 27.40 -16.93 -21.41
C VAL A 82 28.00 -17.57 -20.16
N MET A 83 27.17 -17.84 -19.16
CA MET A 83 27.60 -18.47 -17.90
C MET A 83 26.48 -19.28 -17.25
N ARG A 84 26.86 -20.27 -16.44
CA ARG A 84 25.88 -21.21 -15.86
C ARG A 84 25.02 -20.58 -14.76
N ASP A 85 25.63 -19.75 -13.91
CA ASP A 85 24.99 -19.17 -12.73
C ASP A 85 25.21 -17.65 -12.72
N LEU A 86 24.20 -16.92 -13.20
CA LEU A 86 24.20 -15.47 -13.24
C LEU A 86 24.17 -14.85 -11.83
N GLU A 87 23.50 -15.49 -10.87
CA GLU A 87 23.37 -14.98 -9.50
C GLU A 87 24.72 -15.01 -8.80
N ALA A 88 25.39 -16.17 -8.83
CA ALA A 88 26.72 -16.32 -8.26
C ALA A 88 27.73 -15.38 -8.92
N ALA A 89 27.64 -15.19 -10.24
CA ALA A 89 28.50 -14.27 -10.97
C ALA A 89 28.32 -12.82 -10.54
N LEU A 90 27.08 -12.35 -10.40
CA LEU A 90 26.81 -10.99 -9.92
C LEU A 90 27.35 -10.77 -8.50
N LEU A 91 27.09 -11.71 -7.59
CA LEU A 91 27.54 -11.62 -6.19
C LEU A 91 29.08 -11.64 -6.09
N ASN A 92 29.74 -12.53 -6.84
CA ASN A 92 31.20 -12.60 -6.88
C ASN A 92 31.80 -11.34 -7.53
N TRP A 93 31.17 -10.82 -8.59
CA TRP A 93 31.60 -9.58 -9.22
C TRP A 93 31.55 -8.41 -8.24
N ALA A 94 30.51 -8.29 -7.41
CA ALA A 94 30.45 -7.24 -6.38
C ALA A 94 31.64 -7.31 -5.42
N HIS A 95 32.02 -8.52 -5.00
CA HIS A 95 33.22 -8.72 -4.18
C HIS A 95 34.50 -8.24 -4.90
N ILE A 96 34.67 -8.61 -6.17
CA ILE A 96 35.82 -8.22 -6.98
C ILE A 96 35.87 -6.70 -7.17
N ALA A 97 34.74 -6.07 -7.51
CA ALA A 97 34.64 -4.63 -7.76
C ALA A 97 35.02 -3.82 -6.51
N LEU A 98 34.42 -4.14 -5.36
CA LEU A 98 34.72 -3.47 -4.08
C LEU A 98 36.19 -3.61 -3.69
N LYS A 99 36.75 -4.83 -3.82
CA LYS A 99 38.17 -5.09 -3.54
C LYS A 99 39.10 -4.33 -4.48
N LYS A 100 38.78 -4.31 -5.78
CA LYS A 100 39.58 -3.67 -6.83
C LYS A 100 39.66 -2.15 -6.65
N PHE A 101 38.55 -1.52 -6.28
CA PHE A 101 38.52 -0.08 -6.02
C PHE A 101 39.00 0.31 -4.62
N GLY A 102 39.16 -0.66 -3.71
CA GLY A 102 39.57 -0.37 -2.33
C GLY A 102 38.52 0.45 -1.57
N THR A 103 37.26 0.37 -1.99
CA THR A 103 36.15 1.14 -1.41
C THR A 103 35.80 0.62 -0.02
N THR A 104 35.66 1.53 0.94
CA THR A 104 35.21 1.19 2.30
C THR A 104 33.70 1.01 2.33
N VAL A 105 33.23 -0.18 2.69
CA VAL A 105 31.79 -0.46 2.74
C VAL A 105 31.20 -0.12 4.11
N ILE A 106 30.08 0.61 4.06
CA ILE A 106 29.18 0.88 5.18
C ILE A 106 27.88 0.13 4.92
N ALA A 107 27.64 -0.94 5.68
CA ALA A 107 26.45 -1.77 5.60
C ALA A 107 25.39 -1.26 6.57
N VAL A 108 24.20 -0.95 6.06
CA VAL A 108 23.06 -0.42 6.82
C VAL A 108 21.95 -1.45 6.87
N ALA A 109 21.49 -1.78 8.07
CA ALA A 109 20.38 -2.69 8.32
C ALA A 109 19.38 -2.08 9.31
N GLY A 110 18.13 -2.54 9.24
CA GLY A 110 17.07 -2.14 10.16
C GLY A 110 15.70 -2.16 9.49
N GLY A 111 14.70 -1.61 10.18
CA GLY A 111 13.33 -1.49 9.73
C GLY A 111 13.08 -0.11 9.12
N ALA A 112 12.28 0.71 9.82
CA ALA A 112 11.74 1.94 9.27
C ALA A 112 12.80 3.03 9.00
N ALA A 113 13.95 2.96 9.67
CA ALA A 113 14.98 4.00 9.61
C ALA A 113 16.18 3.67 8.71
N ALA A 114 16.28 2.45 8.16
CA ALA A 114 17.45 2.01 7.39
C ALA A 114 17.68 2.85 6.12
N THR A 115 16.65 3.06 5.32
CA THR A 115 16.76 3.86 4.09
C THR A 115 17.11 5.33 4.37
N ALA A 116 16.51 5.91 5.43
CA ALA A 116 16.85 7.26 5.87
C ALA A 116 18.31 7.35 6.37
N ALA A 117 18.81 6.30 7.04
CA ALA A 117 20.20 6.22 7.47
C ALA A 117 21.17 6.17 6.28
N ARG A 118 20.87 5.38 5.23
CA ARG A 118 21.69 5.34 4.00
C ARG A 118 21.83 6.72 3.37
N GLU A 119 20.71 7.43 3.19
CA GLU A 119 20.69 8.80 2.64
C GLU A 119 21.46 9.78 3.52
N ALA A 120 21.23 9.75 4.84
CA ALA A 120 21.88 10.63 5.79
C ALA A 120 23.39 10.39 5.89
N ILE A 121 23.84 9.13 5.97
CA ILE A 121 25.26 8.76 6.03
C ILE A 121 25.97 9.26 4.77
N ALA A 122 25.39 9.03 3.59
CA ALA A 122 25.95 9.49 2.33
C ALA A 122 26.09 11.02 2.29
N ALA A 123 25.06 11.76 2.70
CA ALA A 123 25.09 13.22 2.74
C ALA A 123 26.16 13.75 3.70
N VAL A 124 26.27 13.18 4.92
CA VAL A 124 27.25 13.60 5.92
C VAL A 124 28.68 13.32 5.47
N LEU A 125 28.97 12.11 4.98
CA LEU A 125 30.32 11.75 4.53
C LEU A 125 30.73 12.53 3.27
N SER A 126 29.78 12.88 2.40
CA SER A 126 30.06 13.66 1.18
C SER A 126 30.60 15.06 1.45
N VAL A 127 30.57 15.55 2.70
CA VAL A 127 31.21 16.81 3.09
C VAL A 127 32.72 16.76 2.89
N ARG A 128 33.36 15.61 3.11
CA ARG A 128 34.83 15.45 3.06
C ARG A 128 35.31 14.30 2.18
N HIS A 129 34.41 13.41 1.79
CA HIS A 129 34.74 12.19 1.07
C HIS A 129 33.94 12.07 -0.22
N ARG A 130 34.44 11.26 -1.16
CA ARG A 130 33.63 10.79 -2.28
C ARG A 130 32.90 9.54 -1.85
N VAL A 131 31.58 9.56 -1.97
CA VAL A 131 30.70 8.53 -1.43
C VAL A 131 29.81 8.01 -2.53
N TYR A 132 29.95 6.72 -2.78
CA TYR A 132 28.97 5.96 -3.52
C TYR A 132 27.77 5.68 -2.62
N LYS A 133 26.58 6.04 -3.09
CA LYS A 133 25.33 5.78 -2.41
C LYS A 133 24.58 4.72 -3.22
N GLY A 134 24.45 3.51 -2.69
CA GLY A 134 23.68 2.46 -3.34
C GLY A 134 22.24 2.90 -3.57
N GLU A 135 21.71 2.65 -4.76
CA GLU A 135 20.29 2.90 -5.06
C GLU A 135 19.42 1.80 -4.42
N GLU A 136 18.24 2.17 -3.93
CA GLU A 136 17.25 1.20 -3.43
C GLU A 136 16.71 0.43 -4.64
N THR A 137 17.12 -0.83 -4.77
CA THR A 137 16.61 -1.75 -5.80
C THR A 137 15.70 -2.81 -5.16
N SER A 138 14.98 -3.58 -5.96
CA SER A 138 14.04 -4.64 -5.51
C SER A 138 14.60 -5.51 -4.36
N LYS A 139 13.76 -6.05 -3.48
CA LYS A 139 14.20 -6.87 -2.33
C LYS A 139 15.01 -8.11 -2.76
N GLY A 140 15.92 -8.57 -1.89
CA GLY A 140 16.67 -9.82 -2.03
C GLY A 140 18.16 -9.62 -2.40
N LYS A 141 18.96 -10.67 -2.24
CA LYS A 141 20.44 -10.63 -2.34
C LYS A 141 21.03 -10.04 -3.63
N LEU A 142 20.33 -10.13 -4.77
CA LEU A 142 20.81 -9.65 -6.08
C LEU A 142 20.73 -8.13 -6.25
N SER A 143 19.93 -7.46 -5.43
CA SER A 143 19.88 -5.99 -5.38
C SER A 143 21.24 -5.36 -5.13
N LEU A 144 22.08 -6.00 -4.32
CA LEU A 144 23.37 -5.49 -3.89
C LEU A 144 24.40 -5.38 -5.03
N PRO A 145 24.68 -6.45 -5.81
CA PRO A 145 25.56 -6.32 -6.96
C PRO A 145 25.01 -5.38 -8.04
N LEU A 146 23.70 -5.35 -8.25
CA LEU A 146 23.10 -4.42 -9.21
C LEU A 146 23.25 -2.97 -8.75
N ALA A 147 23.01 -2.71 -7.47
CA ALA A 147 23.20 -1.40 -6.86
C ALA A 147 24.66 -0.96 -6.83
N LEU A 148 25.64 -1.79 -7.20
CA LEU A 148 27.06 -1.44 -7.32
C LEU A 148 27.51 -1.18 -8.77
N GLY A 149 26.64 -1.33 -9.77
CA GLY A 149 27.00 -1.20 -11.20
C GLY A 149 27.66 0.13 -11.55
N ARG A 150 27.26 1.21 -10.87
CA ARG A 150 27.80 2.57 -11.05
C ARG A 150 28.98 2.92 -10.14
N LEU A 151 29.45 2.00 -9.31
CA LEU A 151 30.60 2.22 -8.43
C LEU A 151 31.83 2.62 -9.27
N ALA A 152 32.54 3.64 -8.81
CA ALA A 152 33.72 4.17 -9.46
C ALA A 152 34.96 4.08 -8.56
N ALA A 153 36.15 4.13 -9.17
CA ALA A 153 37.41 4.02 -8.44
C ALA A 153 37.69 5.21 -7.51
N GLU A 154 37.04 6.34 -7.78
CA GLU A 154 37.15 7.55 -6.96
C GLU A 154 36.30 7.49 -5.69
N ASP A 155 35.38 6.52 -5.58
CA ASP A 155 34.49 6.38 -4.42
C ASP A 155 35.24 5.74 -3.25
N GLN A 156 35.48 6.56 -2.22
CA GLN A 156 36.18 6.15 -1.01
C GLN A 156 35.29 5.30 -0.10
N PHE A 157 33.99 5.62 -0.07
CA PHE A 157 33.00 4.91 0.71
C PHE A 157 31.85 4.43 -0.17
N ALA A 158 31.28 3.27 0.14
CA ALA A 158 30.02 2.78 -0.41
C ALA A 158 29.03 2.56 0.73
N VAL A 159 27.92 3.31 0.74
CA VAL A 159 26.84 3.15 1.72
C VAL A 159 25.76 2.26 1.10
N LEU A 160 25.63 1.06 1.63
CA LEU A 160 24.79 -0.01 1.09
C LEU A 160 23.76 -0.42 2.13
N GLU A 161 22.49 -0.42 1.74
CA GLU A 161 21.46 -1.09 2.52
C GLU A 161 21.63 -2.60 2.34
N MET A 162 21.38 -3.38 3.39
CA MET A 162 21.55 -4.84 3.41
C MET A 162 20.17 -5.50 3.37
N PRO A 163 19.61 -5.76 2.17
CA PRO A 163 18.26 -6.29 2.05
C PRO A 163 18.24 -7.76 2.41
N MET A 164 17.27 -8.14 3.24
CA MET A 164 17.07 -9.51 3.67
C MET A 164 15.62 -9.91 3.44
N THR A 165 15.45 -11.11 2.92
CA THR A 165 14.17 -11.74 2.67
C THR A 165 14.08 -13.11 3.34
N GLN A 166 15.22 -13.77 3.59
CA GLN A 166 15.31 -15.11 4.13
C GLN A 166 16.35 -15.23 5.25
N ARG A 167 16.29 -16.34 5.98
CA ARG A 167 17.28 -16.68 7.01
C ARG A 167 18.62 -17.03 6.37
N GLY A 168 19.71 -16.54 6.95
CA GLY A 168 21.09 -16.76 6.53
C GLY A 168 21.66 -15.68 5.60
N GLU A 169 20.79 -14.89 4.94
CA GLU A 169 21.23 -13.97 3.88
C GLU A 169 22.18 -12.88 4.38
N MET A 170 22.05 -12.39 5.62
CA MET A 170 22.97 -11.35 6.11
C MET A 170 24.41 -11.86 6.17
N SER A 171 24.61 -13.12 6.54
CA SER A 171 25.96 -13.71 6.60
C SER A 171 26.58 -13.78 5.21
N ASP A 172 25.79 -14.18 4.21
CA ASP A 172 26.23 -14.26 2.82
C ASP A 172 26.57 -12.86 2.27
N LEU A 173 25.68 -11.89 2.47
CA LEU A 173 25.89 -10.50 2.02
C LEU A 173 27.11 -9.87 2.70
N ALA A 174 27.25 -10.06 4.02
CA ALA A 174 28.41 -9.57 4.75
C ALA A 174 29.73 -10.22 4.29
N ALA A 175 29.71 -11.51 3.93
CA ALA A 175 30.88 -12.20 3.38
C ALA A 175 31.28 -11.66 2.00
N ILE A 176 30.31 -11.22 1.20
CA ILE A 176 30.52 -10.62 -0.12
C ILE A 176 31.10 -9.21 0.02
N VAL A 177 30.44 -8.32 0.76
CA VAL A 177 30.84 -6.89 0.79
C VAL A 177 31.90 -6.57 1.82
N LYS A 178 32.12 -7.45 2.80
CA LYS A 178 33.11 -7.33 3.87
C LYS A 178 33.10 -5.92 4.50
N PRO A 179 31.99 -5.54 5.16
CA PRO A 179 31.82 -4.19 5.65
C PRO A 179 32.86 -3.81 6.70
N LEU A 180 33.35 -2.57 6.64
CA LEU A 180 34.16 -1.98 7.72
C LEU A 180 33.26 -1.33 8.77
N VAL A 181 32.08 -0.86 8.35
CA VAL A 181 31.09 -0.23 9.22
C VAL A 181 29.77 -0.98 9.10
N GLY A 182 29.17 -1.34 10.23
CA GLY A 182 27.82 -1.88 10.31
C GLY A 182 26.90 -0.96 11.11
N VAL A 183 25.77 -0.58 10.52
CA VAL A 183 24.76 0.27 11.17
C VAL A 183 23.49 -0.53 11.33
N VAL A 184 22.97 -0.63 12.56
CA VAL A 184 21.70 -1.30 12.84
C VAL A 184 20.75 -0.32 13.54
N THR A 185 19.70 0.10 12.83
CA THR A 185 18.86 1.24 13.21
C THR A 185 17.67 0.89 14.10
N ASP A 186 16.99 -0.22 13.86
CA ASP A 186 15.85 -0.69 14.65
C ASP A 186 15.59 -2.17 14.36
N LEU A 187 15.01 -2.90 15.32
CA LEU A 187 14.32 -4.14 15.02
C LEU A 187 12.89 -3.84 14.61
N ASN A 188 12.51 -4.41 13.47
CA ASN A 188 11.21 -4.23 12.82
C ASN A 188 10.09 -4.91 13.66
N TYR A 189 9.73 -4.35 14.82
CA TYR A 189 8.80 -4.96 15.79
C TYR A 189 7.31 -4.67 15.55
N GLY A 190 6.54 -5.73 15.30
CA GLY A 190 5.10 -5.76 15.50
C GLY A 190 4.72 -6.13 16.95
N SER A 191 3.76 -5.44 17.56
CA SER A 191 3.35 -5.69 18.95
C SER A 191 2.83 -7.14 19.14
N MET A 192 3.55 -7.91 19.98
CA MET A 192 3.35 -9.31 20.38
C MET A 192 4.13 -10.40 19.62
N GLU A 193 5.03 -10.04 18.69
CA GLU A 193 6.02 -10.96 18.07
C GLU A 193 7.30 -11.15 18.91
N ARG A 194 7.19 -11.18 20.25
CA ARG A 194 8.34 -11.18 21.16
C ARG A 194 9.30 -12.38 21.09
N PHE A 195 9.08 -13.40 20.25
CA PHE A 195 9.92 -14.61 20.30
C PHE A 195 10.33 -15.16 18.93
N GLU A 196 9.42 -15.57 18.02
CA GLU A 196 9.86 -16.33 16.83
C GLU A 196 10.42 -15.49 15.66
N LEU A 197 9.89 -14.29 15.42
CA LEU A 197 10.40 -13.37 14.38
C LEU A 197 11.59 -12.54 14.88
N SER A 198 11.55 -12.13 16.15
CA SER A 198 12.60 -11.33 16.79
C SER A 198 13.93 -12.05 16.86
N ASP A 199 13.93 -13.36 17.16
CA ASP A 199 15.15 -14.12 17.33
C ASP A 199 15.88 -14.32 15.99
N TRP A 200 15.15 -14.54 14.91
CA TRP A 200 15.74 -14.65 13.58
C TRP A 200 16.29 -13.30 13.10
N LEU A 201 15.52 -12.22 13.13
CA LEU A 201 16.00 -10.90 12.69
C LEU A 201 17.19 -10.43 13.53
N ALA A 202 17.13 -10.62 14.86
CA ALA A 202 18.25 -10.31 15.73
C ALA A 202 19.48 -11.16 15.39
N GLN A 203 19.31 -12.43 15.01
CA GLN A 203 20.41 -13.29 14.57
C GLN A 203 21.02 -12.84 13.24
N GLU A 204 20.22 -12.35 12.29
CA GLU A 204 20.76 -11.74 11.06
C GLU A 204 21.55 -10.47 11.36
N TYR A 205 20.99 -9.52 12.12
CA TYR A 205 21.71 -8.30 12.48
C TYR A 205 22.95 -8.58 13.33
N LYS A 206 22.90 -9.63 14.15
CA LYS A 206 24.08 -10.15 14.85
C LYS A 206 25.14 -10.63 13.87
N ALA A 207 24.78 -11.32 12.79
CA ALA A 207 25.73 -11.77 11.77
C ALA A 207 26.42 -10.58 11.09
N LEU A 208 25.69 -9.48 10.79
CA LEU A 208 26.30 -8.25 10.28
C LEU A 208 27.35 -7.70 11.26
N VAL A 209 26.96 -7.47 12.51
CA VAL A 209 27.83 -6.84 13.52
C VAL A 209 29.03 -7.75 13.86
N ALA A 210 28.85 -9.06 13.90
CA ALA A 210 29.90 -10.05 14.13
C ALA A 210 30.88 -10.19 12.95
N SER A 211 30.45 -9.83 11.73
CA SER A 211 31.31 -9.87 10.54
C SER A 211 32.34 -8.73 10.50
N LEU A 212 32.14 -7.67 11.29
CA LEU A 212 32.98 -6.48 11.27
C LEU A 212 34.39 -6.79 11.80
N PRO A 213 35.45 -6.28 11.16
CA PRO A 213 36.81 -6.47 11.62
C PRO A 213 37.07 -5.66 12.91
N GLN A 214 38.17 -5.98 13.61
CA GLN A 214 38.53 -5.33 14.88
C GLN A 214 38.74 -3.81 14.76
N ASN A 215 39.23 -3.35 13.61
CA ASN A 215 39.38 -1.93 13.28
C ASN A 215 38.11 -1.29 12.68
N GLY A 216 36.99 -2.03 12.66
CA GLY A 216 35.71 -1.57 12.17
C GLY A 216 34.90 -0.78 13.18
N LEU A 217 33.71 -0.37 12.77
CA LEU A 217 32.76 0.40 13.56
C LEU A 217 31.35 -0.22 13.49
N ALA A 218 30.74 -0.47 14.65
CA ALA A 218 29.33 -0.78 14.77
C ALA A 218 28.58 0.45 15.31
N VAL A 219 27.50 0.87 14.64
CA VAL A 219 26.59 1.90 15.14
C VAL A 219 25.24 1.27 15.45
N LEU A 220 24.85 1.29 16.72
CA LEU A 220 23.71 0.54 17.23
C LEU A 220 22.68 1.46 17.88
N ASN A 221 21.39 1.16 17.68
CA ASN A 221 20.32 1.83 18.42
C ASN A 221 20.37 1.45 19.91
N TYR A 222 20.51 2.46 20.76
CA TYR A 222 20.54 2.32 22.22
C TYR A 222 19.16 2.03 22.81
N ASP A 223 18.09 2.57 22.22
CA ASP A 223 16.74 2.51 22.77
C ASP A 223 16.05 1.17 22.51
N ASP A 224 16.65 0.32 21.67
CA ASP A 224 16.24 -1.05 21.43
C ASP A 224 17.17 -2.03 22.17
N ASP A 225 16.63 -2.72 23.17
CA ASP A 225 17.40 -3.63 24.04
C ASP A 225 18.10 -4.76 23.27
N HIS A 226 17.49 -5.27 22.19
CA HIS A 226 18.04 -6.39 21.42
C HIS A 226 19.14 -5.90 20.47
N ILE A 227 18.96 -4.74 19.85
CA ILE A 227 20.02 -4.09 19.06
C ILE A 227 21.18 -3.68 19.95
N ARG A 228 20.91 -3.07 21.11
CA ARG A 228 21.92 -2.67 22.08
C ARG A 228 22.75 -3.88 22.55
N ALA A 229 22.12 -5.05 22.71
CA ALA A 229 22.82 -6.28 23.10
C ALA A 229 23.80 -6.81 22.03
N LEU A 230 23.66 -6.39 20.76
CA LEU A 230 24.58 -6.79 19.68
C LEU A 230 26.01 -6.27 19.89
N CYS A 231 26.23 -5.31 20.79
CA CYS A 231 27.57 -4.86 21.15
C CYS A 231 28.46 -6.01 21.66
N GLN A 232 27.87 -7.06 22.23
CA GLN A 232 28.58 -8.25 22.72
C GLN A 232 29.01 -9.20 21.59
N ALA A 233 28.50 -8.99 20.37
CA ALA A 233 28.74 -9.87 19.23
C ALA A 233 29.91 -9.42 18.34
N THR A 234 30.56 -8.30 18.64
CA THR A 234 31.64 -7.73 17.82
C THR A 234 32.87 -7.33 18.63
N ALA A 235 34.03 -7.38 17.98
CA ALA A 235 35.28 -6.81 18.50
C ALA A 235 35.57 -5.42 17.92
N ALA A 236 34.71 -4.93 17.03
CA ALA A 236 34.78 -3.58 16.46
C ALA A 236 34.50 -2.51 17.52
N THR A 237 34.85 -1.26 17.20
CA THR A 237 34.43 -0.12 18.03
C THR A 237 32.90 0.00 17.97
N VAL A 238 32.24 0.21 19.10
CA VAL A 238 30.78 0.38 19.16
C VAL A 238 30.45 1.83 19.52
N LEU A 239 29.60 2.46 18.70
CA LEU A 239 28.93 3.72 19.02
C LEU A 239 27.42 3.49 19.07
N THR A 240 26.75 4.23 19.95
CA THR A 240 25.31 4.09 20.18
C THR A 240 24.56 5.38 19.93
N VAL A 241 23.35 5.26 19.38
CA VAL A 241 22.46 6.39 19.06
C VAL A 241 21.14 6.25 19.80
N GLY A 242 20.56 7.34 20.28
CA GLY A 242 19.29 7.31 21.00
C GLY A 242 18.53 8.63 20.95
N ILE A 243 17.25 8.58 21.27
CA ILE A 243 16.34 9.73 21.23
C ILE A 243 15.73 9.94 22.61
N ASP A 244 15.96 11.11 23.20
CA ASP A 244 15.31 11.53 24.43
C ASP A 244 13.87 11.97 24.16
N ARG A 245 12.92 11.10 24.53
CA ARG A 245 11.47 11.38 24.51
C ARG A 245 10.91 11.61 25.92
N GLY A 246 11.69 12.21 26.82
CA GLY A 246 11.31 12.35 28.25
C GLY A 246 11.51 11.07 29.06
N ARG A 247 12.05 10.02 28.44
CA ARG A 247 12.70 8.90 29.11
C ARG A 247 14.19 9.20 29.06
N VAL A 248 14.86 9.05 30.19
CA VAL A 248 16.28 9.36 30.41
C VAL A 248 17.15 8.50 29.47
N ALA A 249 17.28 8.87 28.19
CA ALA A 249 18.21 8.28 27.21
C ALA A 249 19.64 8.81 27.45
N PHE A 250 20.10 8.77 28.70
CA PHE A 250 21.40 9.33 29.12
C PHE A 250 22.58 8.36 28.93
N GLY A 251 22.40 7.30 28.14
CA GLY A 251 23.43 6.29 27.92
C GLY A 251 23.98 6.17 26.50
N ALA A 252 23.38 6.83 25.51
CA ALA A 252 23.83 6.77 24.12
C ALA A 252 24.98 7.76 23.84
N ASP A 253 25.92 7.39 22.97
CA ASP A 253 27.05 8.24 22.55
C ASP A 253 26.59 9.48 21.77
N PHE A 254 25.51 9.33 21.00
CA PHE A 254 24.80 10.40 20.31
C PHE A 254 23.33 10.41 20.76
N THR A 255 22.89 11.51 21.36
CA THR A 255 21.50 11.66 21.81
C THR A 255 20.81 12.82 21.09
N ALA A 256 19.68 12.57 20.44
CA ALA A 256 18.76 13.64 20.04
C ALA A 256 17.88 14.05 21.23
N TYR A 257 17.71 15.34 21.50
CA TYR A 257 16.87 15.86 22.57
C TYR A 257 16.19 17.17 22.16
N ASN A 258 15.30 17.72 23.00
CA ASN A 258 14.51 18.93 22.67
C ASN A 258 13.80 18.81 21.31
N LEU A 259 13.08 17.71 21.12
CA LEU A 259 12.39 17.44 19.85
C LEU A 259 11.27 18.45 19.60
N LEU A 260 11.25 18.99 18.38
CA LEU A 260 10.21 19.87 17.85
C LEU A 260 9.63 19.20 16.60
N LEU A 261 8.49 18.54 16.75
CA LEU A 261 7.83 17.82 15.67
C LEU A 261 6.82 18.77 15.00
N ALA A 262 7.02 19.01 13.71
CA ALA A 262 6.11 19.81 12.88
C ALA A 262 5.58 18.97 11.70
N ARG A 263 4.62 19.54 10.97
CA ARG A 263 3.99 18.87 9.80
C ARG A 263 4.92 18.77 8.60
N ASP A 264 5.88 19.70 8.50
CA ASP A 264 6.78 19.89 7.36
C ASP A 264 8.24 19.55 7.65
N LYS A 265 8.59 19.27 8.91
CA LYS A 265 9.97 19.12 9.36
C LYS A 265 10.07 18.59 10.78
N THR A 266 11.27 18.12 11.12
CA THR A 266 11.65 17.72 12.48
C THR A 266 12.80 18.58 12.97
N GLY A 267 12.67 19.17 14.16
CA GLY A 267 13.72 19.88 14.86
C GLY A 267 14.20 19.07 16.07
N PHE A 268 15.50 19.10 16.35
CA PHE A 268 16.11 18.38 17.48
C PHE A 268 17.50 18.94 17.76
N ASP A 269 17.91 18.97 19.03
CA ASP A 269 19.27 19.23 19.46
C ASP A 269 20.05 17.90 19.54
N VAL A 270 21.39 17.95 19.46
CA VAL A 270 22.26 16.77 19.60
C VAL A 270 23.22 16.93 20.76
N ARG A 271 23.40 15.87 21.55
CA ARG A 271 24.45 15.75 22.56
C ARG A 271 25.44 14.66 22.14
N HIS A 272 26.72 15.00 22.18
CA HIS A 272 27.81 14.06 21.93
C HIS A 272 29.05 14.48 22.72
N SER A 273 29.74 13.53 23.38
CA SER A 273 30.98 13.79 24.12
C SER A 273 30.89 14.93 25.16
N GLY A 274 29.72 15.09 25.80
CA GLY A 274 29.43 16.16 26.76
C GLY A 274 29.14 17.53 26.14
N GLU A 275 29.33 17.70 24.83
CA GLU A 275 28.99 18.91 24.09
C GLU A 275 27.53 18.92 23.65
N ARG A 276 26.99 20.13 23.47
CA ARG A 276 25.63 20.38 23.01
C ARG A 276 25.65 21.11 21.69
N TYR A 277 24.94 20.56 20.72
CA TYR A 277 24.76 21.11 19.39
C TYR A 277 23.31 21.52 19.23
N LEU A 278 23.09 22.81 19.02
CA LEU A 278 21.74 23.38 18.93
C LEU A 278 21.04 22.98 17.63
N GLY A 279 19.74 22.85 17.79
CA GLY A 279 18.90 22.03 16.98
C GLY A 279 18.56 22.63 15.66
N ARG A 280 18.54 21.76 14.67
CA ARG A 280 18.38 22.13 13.27
C ARG A 280 17.15 21.44 12.75
N TRP A 281 16.37 22.20 12.00
CA TRP A 281 15.27 21.67 11.23
C TRP A 281 15.81 20.82 10.08
N ILE A 282 15.30 19.60 9.98
CA ILE A 282 15.48 18.72 8.83
C ILE A 282 14.14 18.48 8.15
N PRO A 283 14.11 18.27 6.82
CA PRO A 283 12.86 18.06 6.07
C PRO A 283 12.30 16.64 6.21
N LEU A 284 12.89 15.80 7.08
CA LEU A 284 12.38 14.46 7.37
C LEU A 284 11.33 14.52 8.48
N LEU A 285 10.26 13.74 8.34
CA LEU A 285 9.11 13.73 9.24
C LEU A 285 9.19 12.55 10.22
N GLY A 286 8.76 12.78 11.45
CA GLY A 286 8.66 11.75 12.48
C GLY A 286 10.00 11.45 13.17
N ALA A 287 9.93 11.25 14.48
CA ALA A 287 11.13 11.02 15.29
C ALA A 287 11.88 9.72 14.96
N HIS A 288 11.21 8.71 14.39
CA HIS A 288 11.86 7.45 13.99
C HIS A 288 12.95 7.66 12.94
N THR A 289 12.85 8.69 12.08
CA THR A 289 13.90 9.02 11.09
C THR A 289 15.19 9.51 11.75
N LEU A 290 15.13 10.02 12.98
CA LEU A 290 16.29 10.55 13.68
C LEU A 290 17.31 9.47 14.05
N TYR A 291 16.93 8.20 14.19
CA TYR A 291 17.91 7.12 14.40
C TYR A 291 18.90 7.03 13.23
N GLY A 292 18.40 7.15 11.99
CA GLY A 292 19.26 7.17 10.80
C GLY A 292 20.12 8.44 10.71
N VAL A 293 19.57 9.58 11.11
CA VAL A 293 20.31 10.86 11.17
C VAL A 293 21.42 10.82 12.21
N LEU A 294 21.14 10.33 13.42
CA LEU A 294 22.15 10.17 14.47
C LEU A 294 23.22 9.15 14.07
N ALA A 295 22.83 8.06 13.40
CA ALA A 295 23.78 7.10 12.86
C ALA A 295 24.71 7.75 11.82
N ALA A 296 24.18 8.62 10.96
CA ALA A 296 24.99 9.40 10.03
C ALA A 296 25.98 10.34 10.73
N LEU A 297 25.58 11.01 11.82
CA LEU A 297 26.48 11.84 12.61
C LEU A 297 27.57 10.99 13.29
N ALA A 298 27.23 9.80 13.80
CA ALA A 298 28.19 8.89 14.43
C ALA A 298 29.23 8.37 13.42
N VAL A 299 28.78 7.92 12.24
CA VAL A 299 29.67 7.49 11.16
C VAL A 299 30.52 8.66 10.66
N GLY A 300 29.91 9.82 10.38
CA GLY A 300 30.63 11.02 9.95
C GLY A 300 31.73 11.43 10.93
N ASN A 301 31.43 11.47 12.22
CA ASN A 301 32.38 11.81 13.26
C ASN A 301 33.56 10.82 13.33
N ALA A 302 33.30 9.52 13.20
CA ALA A 302 34.34 8.49 13.17
C ALA A 302 35.28 8.62 11.96
N TYR A 303 34.80 9.17 10.84
CA TYR A 303 35.57 9.39 9.62
C TYR A 303 35.93 10.87 9.37
N GLY A 304 35.93 11.71 10.42
CA GLY A 304 36.53 13.04 10.38
C GLY A 304 35.63 14.17 9.86
N VAL A 305 34.32 13.96 9.79
CA VAL A 305 33.30 15.02 9.60
C VAL A 305 32.78 15.41 10.98
N SER A 306 32.97 16.66 11.40
CA SER A 306 32.50 17.10 12.72
C SER A 306 30.98 17.06 12.83
N VAL A 307 30.46 16.90 14.05
CA VAL A 307 29.00 16.92 14.32
C VAL A 307 28.34 18.18 13.75
N ALA A 308 29.00 19.34 13.85
CA ALA A 308 28.49 20.60 13.33
C ALA A 308 28.38 20.63 11.80
N GLU A 309 29.36 20.05 11.08
CA GLU A 309 29.35 19.89 9.63
C GLU A 309 28.29 18.87 9.19
N GLY A 310 28.21 17.70 9.85
CA GLY A 310 27.21 16.69 9.56
C GLY A 310 25.78 17.22 9.75
N LEU A 311 25.56 17.97 10.83
CA LEU A 311 24.32 18.67 11.08
C LEU A 311 23.98 19.73 10.00
N GLN A 312 24.94 20.24 9.22
CA GLN A 312 24.63 21.15 8.11
C GLN A 312 24.27 20.34 6.87
N ALA A 313 24.98 19.24 6.61
CA ALA A 313 24.73 18.35 5.49
C ALA A 313 23.32 17.76 5.52
N ILE A 314 22.84 17.32 6.69
CA ILE A 314 21.50 16.72 6.80
C ILE A 314 20.34 17.67 6.47
N LYS A 315 20.58 18.99 6.43
CA LYS A 315 19.54 19.96 6.01
C LYS A 315 19.23 19.89 4.52
N THR A 316 20.16 19.38 3.71
CA THR A 316 19.98 19.24 2.27
C THR A 316 19.32 17.93 1.89
N LEU A 317 19.02 17.06 2.87
CA LEU A 317 18.27 15.84 2.62
C LEU A 317 16.92 16.18 2.00
N GLN A 318 16.38 15.25 1.23
CA GLN A 318 15.04 15.32 0.69
C GLN A 318 14.35 14.01 1.04
N PRO A 319 13.04 14.03 1.38
CA PRO A 319 12.28 12.80 1.52
C PRO A 319 12.29 12.04 0.19
N LEU A 320 12.42 10.73 0.27
CA LEU A 320 12.33 9.86 -0.90
C LEU A 320 10.86 9.70 -1.32
N PRO A 321 10.58 9.45 -2.60
CA PRO A 321 9.24 9.11 -3.07
C PRO A 321 8.60 7.99 -2.22
N GLY A 322 7.37 8.21 -1.73
CA GLY A 322 6.64 7.26 -0.87
C GLY A 322 7.23 6.98 0.51
N ARG A 323 8.14 7.84 1.01
CA ARG A 323 8.72 7.75 2.35
C ARG A 323 8.47 9.05 3.13
N LEU A 324 7.26 9.18 3.70
CA LEU A 324 6.76 10.39 4.38
C LEU A 324 7.03 11.70 3.61
N ASN A 325 6.81 11.66 2.29
CA ASN A 325 7.05 12.79 1.41
C ASN A 325 5.87 13.78 1.44
N LEU A 326 6.12 15.01 1.90
CA LEU A 326 5.10 16.06 1.96
C LEU A 326 4.83 16.67 0.57
N LEU A 327 3.56 16.70 0.18
CA LEU A 327 3.04 17.13 -1.11
C LEU A 327 1.82 18.06 -0.92
N GLU A 328 1.56 18.92 -1.91
CA GLU A 328 0.36 19.76 -1.95
C GLU A 328 -0.83 18.96 -2.50
N GLY A 329 -1.91 18.89 -1.74
CA GLY A 329 -3.15 18.23 -2.15
C GLY A 329 -4.23 19.19 -2.64
N ILE A 330 -5.26 18.62 -3.28
CA ILE A 330 -6.46 19.35 -3.69
C ILE A 330 -7.07 20.13 -2.51
N ASN A 331 -7.76 21.23 -2.81
CA ASN A 331 -8.35 22.12 -1.79
C ASN A 331 -7.34 22.67 -0.76
N ASN A 332 -6.05 22.75 -1.11
CA ASN A 332 -4.96 23.20 -0.24
C ASN A 332 -4.77 22.35 1.03
N CYS A 333 -5.14 21.07 0.99
CA CYS A 333 -4.75 20.13 2.04
C CYS A 333 -3.27 19.73 1.90
N MET A 334 -2.73 19.14 2.96
CA MET A 334 -1.39 18.54 2.95
C MET A 334 -1.50 17.04 2.74
N LEU A 335 -0.74 16.51 1.79
CA LEU A 335 -0.60 15.07 1.59
C LEU A 335 0.77 14.61 2.06
N VAL A 336 0.81 13.50 2.78
CA VAL A 336 2.04 12.84 3.19
C VAL A 336 2.04 11.48 2.51
N ASP A 337 2.84 11.39 1.47
CA ASP A 337 3.00 10.18 0.66
C ASP A 337 3.99 9.24 1.35
N ASP A 338 3.45 8.16 1.92
CA ASP A 338 4.21 7.06 2.53
C ASP A 338 3.83 5.71 1.89
N SER A 339 3.54 5.76 0.58
CA SER A 339 2.97 4.64 -0.18
C SER A 339 4.01 3.68 -0.75
N PHE A 340 5.30 3.81 -0.40
CA PHE A 340 6.34 2.97 -1.00
C PHE A 340 6.24 1.50 -0.53
N ASP A 341 6.08 1.30 0.77
CA ASP A 341 5.82 -0.01 1.35
C ASP A 341 5.22 0.16 2.75
N ALA A 342 4.63 -0.91 3.27
CA ALA A 342 4.06 -0.89 4.61
C ALA A 342 4.18 -2.24 5.30
N ASN A 343 4.62 -2.15 6.55
CA ASN A 343 4.59 -3.20 7.54
C ASN A 343 4.03 -2.63 8.85
N LEU A 344 3.75 -3.49 9.83
CA LEU A 344 3.21 -3.06 11.12
C LEU A 344 4.11 -2.00 11.83
N PRO A 345 5.42 -2.21 12.01
CA PRO A 345 6.30 -1.26 12.70
C PRO A 345 6.30 0.14 12.05
N SER A 346 6.51 0.22 10.74
CA SER A 346 6.51 1.50 10.01
C SER A 346 5.15 2.20 10.09
N THR A 347 4.05 1.44 10.02
CA THR A 347 2.70 2.00 10.14
C THR A 347 2.42 2.56 11.54
N LEU A 348 2.88 1.86 12.59
CA LEU A 348 2.78 2.36 13.96
C LEU A 348 3.64 3.61 14.18
N ALA A 349 4.82 3.71 13.55
CA ALA A 349 5.67 4.90 13.62
C ALA A 349 5.01 6.14 12.98
N VAL A 350 4.23 5.95 11.91
CA VAL A 350 3.41 7.01 11.30
C VAL A 350 2.29 7.45 12.23
N LEU A 351 1.56 6.51 12.84
CA LEU A 351 0.51 6.83 13.80
C LEU A 351 1.07 7.50 15.07
N GLU A 352 2.27 7.12 15.50
CA GLU A 352 2.96 7.81 16.60
C GLU A 352 3.30 9.26 16.23
N TRP A 353 3.84 9.50 15.03
CA TRP A 353 4.08 10.85 14.55
C TRP A 353 2.79 11.68 14.46
N LEU A 354 1.70 11.11 13.95
CA LEU A 354 0.39 11.77 13.93
C LEU A 354 -0.12 12.11 15.34
N ARG A 355 0.13 11.23 16.33
CA ARG A 355 -0.19 11.47 17.73
C ARG A 355 0.62 12.65 18.29
N ASP A 356 1.90 12.73 17.96
CA ASP A 356 2.76 13.84 18.40
C ASP A 356 2.36 15.18 17.80
N LEU A 357 1.76 15.18 16.59
CA LEU A 357 1.22 16.40 15.96
C LEU A 357 -0.08 16.89 16.60
N ARG A 358 -0.82 16.05 17.33
CA ARG A 358 -2.05 16.44 18.04
C ARG A 358 -1.73 17.38 19.20
N THR A 359 -1.54 18.65 18.89
CA THR A 359 -1.45 19.75 19.86
C THR A 359 -2.66 20.66 19.70
N PRO A 360 -3.20 21.26 20.79
CA PRO A 360 -4.34 22.18 20.71
C PRO A 360 -4.14 23.38 19.76
N SER A 361 -2.89 23.67 19.42
CA SER A 361 -2.45 24.77 18.55
C SER A 361 -2.36 24.42 17.06
N GLN A 362 -2.44 23.15 16.66
CA GLN A 362 -2.39 22.74 15.25
C GLN A 362 -3.80 22.39 14.74
N GLY A 363 -4.28 23.14 13.74
CA GLY A 363 -5.63 23.01 13.19
C GLY A 363 -5.75 21.99 12.04
N GLY A 364 -6.98 21.59 11.71
CA GLY A 364 -7.26 20.64 10.61
C GLY A 364 -7.33 19.18 11.05
N ARG A 365 -8.00 18.34 10.25
CA ARG A 365 -8.23 16.93 10.59
C ARG A 365 -7.04 16.07 10.18
N LEU A 366 -6.79 15.03 10.97
CA LEU A 366 -5.85 13.97 10.62
C LEU A 366 -6.62 12.85 9.90
N ILE A 367 -6.27 12.61 8.64
CA ILE A 367 -6.91 11.61 7.79
C ILE A 367 -5.87 10.57 7.41
N PHE A 368 -6.16 9.29 7.65
CA PHE A 368 -5.23 8.21 7.32
C PHE A 368 -5.84 7.26 6.30
N LEU A 369 -5.18 7.16 5.14
CA LEU A 369 -5.50 6.24 4.05
C LEU A 369 -4.55 5.06 4.13
N LEU A 370 -5.07 3.90 4.53
CA LEU A 370 -4.33 2.67 4.75
C LEU A 370 -4.70 1.62 3.70
N GLY A 371 -3.76 1.27 2.83
CA GLY A 371 -3.84 0.09 1.98
C GLY A 371 -3.47 -1.19 2.73
N ASP A 372 -3.70 -2.35 2.11
CA ASP A 372 -3.22 -3.63 2.62
C ASP A 372 -1.71 -3.57 2.92
N ILE A 373 -1.31 -4.05 4.10
CA ILE A 373 0.11 -4.18 4.49
C ILE A 373 0.62 -5.60 4.28
N GLY A 374 1.88 -5.75 3.86
CA GLY A 374 2.47 -7.03 3.48
C GLY A 374 3.10 -7.84 4.63
N GLU A 375 3.63 -9.02 4.28
CA GLU A 375 4.68 -9.76 5.01
C GLU A 375 4.35 -10.31 6.42
N LEU A 376 3.13 -10.83 6.65
CA LEU A 376 2.77 -11.34 7.98
C LEU A 376 2.23 -12.77 8.01
N GLY A 377 2.07 -13.44 6.87
CA GLY A 377 1.58 -14.82 6.80
C GLY A 377 0.32 -15.05 7.65
N LYS A 378 0.41 -15.95 8.64
CA LYS A 378 -0.70 -16.26 9.58
C LYS A 378 -1.10 -15.09 10.51
N HIS A 379 -0.33 -14.00 10.54
CA HIS A 379 -0.49 -12.87 11.46
C HIS A 379 -1.08 -11.61 10.84
N THR A 380 -1.30 -11.60 9.52
CA THR A 380 -1.78 -10.43 8.77
C THR A 380 -3.03 -9.81 9.39
N ILE A 381 -4.02 -10.62 9.74
CA ILE A 381 -5.28 -10.16 10.36
C ILE A 381 -5.02 -9.44 11.68
N ARG A 382 -4.12 -9.97 12.52
CA ARG A 382 -3.84 -9.38 13.84
C ARG A 382 -3.17 -8.02 13.72
N ALA A 383 -2.21 -7.88 12.81
CA ALA A 383 -1.53 -6.61 12.60
C ALA A 383 -2.48 -5.51 12.12
N HIS A 384 -3.35 -5.83 11.15
CA HIS A 384 -4.37 -4.89 10.69
C HIS A 384 -5.32 -4.50 11.83
N ARG A 385 -5.71 -5.46 12.70
CA ARG A 385 -6.51 -5.12 13.90
C ARG A 385 -5.78 -4.16 14.85
N GLU A 386 -4.47 -4.34 15.07
CA GLU A 386 -3.69 -3.43 15.90
C GLU A 386 -3.62 -2.03 15.30
N ILE A 387 -3.33 -1.93 14.00
CA ILE A 387 -3.29 -0.65 13.28
C ILE A 387 -4.65 0.06 13.40
N GLY A 388 -5.76 -0.65 13.21
CA GLY A 388 -7.10 -0.10 13.35
C GLY A 388 -7.39 0.47 14.73
N LYS A 389 -6.99 -0.24 15.79
CA LYS A 389 -7.13 0.24 17.18
C LYS A 389 -6.33 1.52 17.42
N GLN A 390 -5.06 1.54 17.01
CA GLN A 390 -4.18 2.69 17.17
C GLN A 390 -4.69 3.89 16.35
N ALA A 391 -5.17 3.66 15.13
CA ALA A 391 -5.75 4.69 14.29
C ALA A 391 -6.98 5.33 14.95
N ALA A 392 -7.88 4.54 15.56
CA ALA A 392 -9.06 5.06 16.24
C ALA A 392 -8.76 6.05 17.39
N GLU A 393 -7.58 5.97 17.99
CA GLU A 393 -7.14 6.89 19.06
C GLU A 393 -6.47 8.17 18.52
N VAL A 394 -6.01 8.15 17.27
CA VAL A 394 -5.08 9.14 16.73
C VAL A 394 -5.68 9.96 15.58
N VAL A 395 -6.47 9.34 14.69
CA VAL A 395 -6.92 10.00 13.45
C VAL A 395 -8.39 10.37 13.55
N ASP A 396 -8.77 11.46 12.89
CA ASP A 396 -10.16 11.91 12.83
C ASP A 396 -10.94 11.14 11.79
N VAL A 397 -10.28 10.69 10.71
CA VAL A 397 -10.87 9.84 9.67
C VAL A 397 -9.90 8.73 9.28
N LEU A 398 -10.40 7.49 9.21
CA LEU A 398 -9.68 6.34 8.69
C LEU A 398 -10.34 5.88 7.39
N VAL A 399 -9.56 5.79 6.33
CA VAL A 399 -9.98 5.18 5.05
C VAL A 399 -9.10 3.96 4.82
N THR A 400 -9.70 2.83 4.54
CA THR A 400 -8.97 1.58 4.32
C THR A 400 -9.20 1.08 2.91
N GLU A 401 -8.14 0.66 2.23
CA GLU A 401 -8.17 0.14 0.88
C GLU A 401 -7.69 -1.32 0.88
N GLY A 402 -8.54 -2.24 0.46
CA GLY A 402 -8.21 -3.66 0.36
C GLY A 402 -8.88 -4.53 1.41
N ASP A 403 -8.78 -5.85 1.21
CA ASP A 403 -9.53 -6.83 2.00
C ASP A 403 -8.94 -6.97 3.42
N LEU A 404 -7.62 -6.81 3.55
CA LEU A 404 -6.93 -6.88 4.85
C LEU A 404 -7.03 -5.55 5.59
N ALA A 405 -6.92 -4.42 4.90
CA ALA A 405 -7.11 -3.09 5.46
C ALA A 405 -8.54 -2.89 5.97
N ALA A 406 -9.55 -3.51 5.34
CA ALA A 406 -10.91 -3.55 5.87
C ALA A 406 -10.99 -4.12 7.31
N VAL A 407 -10.07 -5.03 7.69
CA VAL A 407 -9.94 -5.52 9.07
C VAL A 407 -9.51 -4.42 10.02
N ALA A 408 -8.59 -3.53 9.59
CA ALA A 408 -8.20 -2.35 10.37
C ALA A 408 -9.39 -1.38 10.54
N GLY A 409 -10.15 -1.13 9.48
CA GLY A 409 -11.36 -0.30 9.53
C GLY A 409 -12.38 -0.84 10.54
N ARG A 410 -12.64 -2.16 10.51
CA ARG A 410 -13.53 -2.83 11.48
C ARG A 410 -12.98 -2.76 12.91
N ALA A 411 -11.68 -2.94 13.10
CA ALA A 411 -11.07 -2.83 14.42
C ALA A 411 -11.15 -1.40 14.99
N ALA A 412 -11.08 -0.37 14.14
CA ALA A 412 -11.28 1.01 14.55
C ALA A 412 -12.72 1.26 15.04
N LEU A 413 -13.71 0.71 14.33
CA LEU A 413 -15.12 0.75 14.75
C LEU A 413 -15.34 0.02 16.08
N ASP A 414 -14.80 -1.19 16.22
CA ASP A 414 -14.85 -1.97 17.47
C ASP A 414 -14.23 -1.21 18.66
N HIS A 415 -13.24 -0.35 18.38
CA HIS A 415 -12.53 0.48 19.37
C HIS A 415 -13.19 1.86 19.59
N GLY A 416 -14.40 2.08 19.06
CA GLY A 416 -15.22 3.24 19.37
C GLY A 416 -15.11 4.43 18.41
N MET A 417 -14.41 4.29 17.29
CA MET A 417 -14.40 5.32 16.25
C MET A 417 -15.80 5.48 15.64
N ASP A 418 -16.26 6.73 15.47
CA ASP A 418 -17.55 7.00 14.83
C ASP A 418 -17.55 6.42 13.41
N ARG A 419 -18.60 5.67 13.08
CA ARG A 419 -18.73 5.01 11.78
C ARG A 419 -18.70 5.97 10.59
N ARG A 420 -19.15 7.22 10.77
CA ARG A 420 -19.08 8.26 9.73
C ARG A 420 -17.63 8.66 9.39
N ASN A 421 -16.71 8.34 10.28
CA ASN A 421 -15.28 8.64 10.16
C ASN A 421 -14.45 7.41 9.72
N VAL A 422 -15.08 6.26 9.46
CA VAL A 422 -14.41 5.08 8.92
C VAL A 422 -14.98 4.75 7.55
N ARG A 423 -14.12 4.69 6.53
CA ARG A 423 -14.50 4.34 5.16
C ARG A 423 -13.74 3.10 4.71
N ILE A 424 -14.46 2.06 4.33
CA ILE A 424 -13.87 0.82 3.80
C ILE A 424 -14.05 0.81 2.29
N THR A 425 -12.93 0.89 1.58
CA THR A 425 -12.82 0.92 0.11
C THR A 425 -11.95 -0.24 -0.38
N TYR A 426 -11.93 -0.43 -1.70
CA TYR A 426 -11.39 -1.63 -2.32
C TYR A 426 -10.59 -1.35 -3.59
N SER A 427 -10.36 -0.07 -3.89
CA SER A 427 -9.40 0.40 -4.88
C SER A 427 -8.79 1.74 -4.41
N PRO A 428 -7.54 2.06 -4.81
CA PRO A 428 -6.90 3.33 -4.47
C PRO A 428 -7.68 4.55 -4.94
N GLU A 429 -8.28 4.50 -6.14
CA GLU A 429 -9.11 5.59 -6.67
C GLU A 429 -10.38 5.79 -5.85
N ASP A 430 -11.03 4.71 -5.41
CA ASP A 430 -12.20 4.82 -4.55
C ASP A 430 -11.84 5.38 -3.17
N ALA A 431 -10.68 5.00 -2.62
CA ALA A 431 -10.18 5.53 -1.35
C ALA A 431 -10.05 7.06 -1.43
N ALA A 432 -9.39 7.56 -2.48
CA ALA A 432 -9.23 8.99 -2.74
C ALA A 432 -10.58 9.69 -3.01
N ALA A 433 -11.41 9.14 -3.89
CA ALA A 433 -12.71 9.71 -4.24
C ALA A 433 -13.63 9.81 -3.03
N SER A 434 -13.52 8.88 -2.08
CA SER A 434 -14.31 8.89 -0.86
C SER A 434 -14.07 10.16 -0.01
N ILE A 435 -12.86 10.73 -0.05
CA ILE A 435 -12.53 11.92 0.77
C ILE A 435 -12.50 13.23 -0.02
N ALA A 436 -12.22 13.17 -1.32
CA ALA A 436 -11.88 14.32 -2.15
C ALA A 436 -12.89 15.48 -2.08
N SER A 437 -14.19 15.18 -2.06
CA SER A 437 -15.26 16.20 -2.16
C SER A 437 -15.44 17.06 -0.90
N TRP A 438 -14.86 16.67 0.23
CA TRP A 438 -15.05 17.37 1.51
C TRP A 438 -13.73 17.67 2.24
N LEU A 439 -12.58 17.40 1.62
CA LEU A 439 -11.28 17.86 2.10
C LEU A 439 -11.28 19.39 2.25
N GLN A 440 -10.80 19.84 3.40
CA GLN A 440 -10.70 21.24 3.78
C GLN A 440 -9.23 21.70 3.73
N PRO A 441 -8.98 23.02 3.62
CA PRO A 441 -7.69 23.59 3.96
C PRO A 441 -7.24 23.12 5.36
N ASP A 442 -5.95 22.91 5.54
CA ASP A 442 -5.30 22.42 6.77
C ASP A 442 -5.51 20.94 7.14
N ASP A 443 -6.36 20.18 6.41
CA ASP A 443 -6.40 18.73 6.57
C ASP A 443 -5.02 18.13 6.23
N LEU A 444 -4.59 17.16 7.04
CA LEU A 444 -3.38 16.36 6.80
C LEU A 444 -3.80 14.94 6.43
N VAL A 445 -3.55 14.56 5.19
CA VAL A 445 -3.86 13.23 4.66
C VAL A 445 -2.56 12.43 4.59
N VAL A 446 -2.46 11.35 5.34
CA VAL A 446 -1.33 10.40 5.22
C VAL A 446 -1.78 9.20 4.42
N ILE A 447 -1.02 8.83 3.40
CA ILE A 447 -1.31 7.71 2.51
C ILE A 447 -0.22 6.67 2.69
N LYS A 448 -0.60 5.46 3.11
CA LYS A 448 0.34 4.35 3.35
C LYS A 448 -0.24 3.03 2.90
N GLY A 449 0.59 2.16 2.34
CA GLY A 449 0.20 0.82 1.96
C GLY A 449 1.41 0.02 1.48
N SER A 450 1.27 -1.30 1.34
CA SER A 450 2.31 -2.11 0.72
C SER A 450 2.51 -1.73 -0.75
N ALA A 451 3.65 -2.06 -1.32
CA ALA A 451 3.88 -1.86 -2.76
C ALA A 451 2.78 -2.53 -3.63
N ALA A 452 2.23 -3.65 -3.17
CA ALA A 452 1.11 -4.36 -3.81
C ALA A 452 -0.21 -3.59 -3.79
N SER A 453 -0.47 -2.80 -2.74
CA SER A 453 -1.70 -1.99 -2.63
C SER A 453 -1.74 -0.80 -3.59
N ARG A 454 -0.59 -0.42 -4.16
CA ARG A 454 -0.49 0.67 -5.15
C ARG A 454 -1.11 1.99 -4.68
N MET A 455 -0.93 2.31 -3.40
CA MET A 455 -1.52 3.50 -2.78
C MET A 455 -0.96 4.83 -3.31
N GLU A 456 0.13 4.81 -4.09
CA GLU A 456 0.59 5.99 -4.83
C GLU A 456 -0.45 6.47 -5.85
N ARG A 457 -1.36 5.57 -6.30
CA ARG A 457 -2.50 5.93 -7.15
C ARG A 457 -3.52 6.79 -6.39
N ALA A 458 -3.77 6.47 -5.11
CA ALA A 458 -4.61 7.30 -4.25
C ALA A 458 -3.95 8.67 -4.01
N THR A 459 -2.63 8.70 -3.73
CA THR A 459 -1.88 9.96 -3.62
C THR A 459 -2.00 10.78 -4.90
N ARG A 460 -1.78 10.17 -6.07
CA ARG A 460 -1.89 10.83 -7.39
C ARG A 460 -3.26 11.46 -7.63
N ALA A 461 -4.33 10.77 -7.26
CA ALA A 461 -5.71 11.25 -7.42
C ALA A 461 -6.02 12.48 -6.53
N LEU A 462 -5.25 12.70 -5.47
CA LEU A 462 -5.44 13.80 -4.52
C LEU A 462 -4.45 14.97 -4.73
N LEU A 463 -3.49 14.86 -5.65
CA LEU A 463 -2.51 15.92 -5.90
C LEU A 463 -3.15 17.22 -6.37
N ALA A 464 -2.67 18.36 -5.86
CA ALA A 464 -3.04 19.68 -6.37
C ALA A 464 -2.53 19.91 -7.80
N LYS A 465 -1.31 19.43 -8.08
CA LYS A 465 -0.60 19.61 -9.35
C LYS A 465 -0.21 18.25 -9.92
N ALA A 466 -0.58 18.02 -11.19
CA ALA A 466 -0.29 16.74 -11.85
C ALA A 466 1.22 16.46 -12.01
N GLU A 467 2.06 17.50 -12.08
CA GLU A 467 3.52 17.38 -12.21
C GLU A 467 4.21 16.79 -10.97
N ASP A 468 3.62 16.96 -9.78
CA ASP A 468 4.14 16.36 -8.54
C ASP A 468 4.06 14.83 -8.56
N ALA A 469 3.35 14.22 -9.52
CA ALA A 469 3.36 12.78 -9.73
C ALA A 469 4.77 12.22 -10.04
N ALA A 470 5.71 13.05 -10.49
CA ALA A 470 7.11 12.67 -10.66
C ALA A 470 7.85 12.39 -9.33
N ARG A 471 7.29 12.85 -8.21
CA ARG A 471 7.81 12.67 -6.83
C ARG A 471 7.17 11.47 -6.11
N LEU A 472 6.27 10.74 -6.78
CA LEU A 472 5.67 9.51 -6.24
C LEU A 472 6.54 8.30 -6.60
N PRO A 473 6.42 7.19 -5.84
CA PRO A 473 7.03 5.92 -6.21
C PRO A 473 6.67 5.53 -7.65
N ARG A 474 7.65 4.98 -8.36
CA ARG A 474 7.44 4.44 -9.70
C ARG A 474 7.31 2.93 -9.59
N TYR A 475 6.11 2.44 -9.83
CA TYR A 475 5.84 1.02 -10.05
C TYR A 475 5.38 0.83 -11.48
N ASP A 476 6.01 -0.10 -12.17
CA ASP A 476 5.64 -0.47 -13.52
C ASP A 476 4.27 -1.18 -13.54
N ALA A 477 3.61 -1.20 -14.69
CA ALA A 477 2.39 -1.98 -14.91
C ALA A 477 2.61 -3.48 -14.64
N GLN A 478 3.84 -3.98 -14.89
CA GLN A 478 4.23 -5.34 -14.52
C GLN A 478 4.54 -5.52 -13.04
N ASP A 479 4.85 -4.47 -12.26
CA ASP A 479 5.02 -4.62 -10.80
C ASP A 479 3.71 -5.06 -10.15
N SER A 480 2.56 -4.64 -10.69
CA SER A 480 1.24 -5.17 -10.27
C SER A 480 1.10 -6.68 -10.52
N GLU A 481 1.68 -7.20 -11.62
CA GLU A 481 1.77 -8.64 -11.88
C GLU A 481 2.83 -9.30 -10.97
N ARG A 482 3.90 -8.57 -10.58
CA ARG A 482 4.91 -9.06 -9.63
C ARG A 482 4.38 -9.23 -8.21
N PHE A 483 3.35 -8.48 -7.82
CA PHE A 483 2.70 -8.60 -6.51
C PHE A 483 1.54 -9.60 -6.48
N ALA A 484 1.22 -10.22 -7.62
CA ALA A 484 0.32 -11.36 -7.65
C ALA A 484 0.98 -12.48 -6.83
N GLN A 485 0.48 -12.67 -5.61
CA GLN A 485 0.83 -13.78 -4.72
C GLN A 485 0.92 -15.06 -5.54
N ILE A 486 1.86 -15.97 -5.23
CA ILE A 486 1.83 -17.34 -5.75
C ILE A 486 0.44 -17.90 -5.45
N LEU A 487 -0.44 -17.84 -6.44
CA LEU A 487 -1.81 -18.24 -6.24
C LEU A 487 -1.75 -19.76 -6.06
N PRO A 488 -2.37 -20.30 -5.01
CA PRO A 488 -2.31 -21.74 -4.70
C PRO A 488 -2.92 -22.61 -5.81
N ARG A 489 -3.50 -21.98 -6.85
CA ARG A 489 -4.07 -22.61 -8.04
C ARG A 489 -3.61 -21.84 -9.27
N GLN A 490 -3.31 -22.58 -10.33
CA GLN A 490 -2.96 -22.01 -11.64
C GLN A 490 -4.14 -21.29 -12.33
N THR A 491 -5.36 -21.49 -11.85
CA THR A 491 -6.57 -20.83 -12.37
C THR A 491 -6.99 -19.71 -11.44
N TRP A 492 -7.16 -18.52 -12.00
CA TRP A 492 -7.54 -17.31 -11.29
C TRP A 492 -8.52 -16.48 -12.12
N VAL A 493 -9.25 -15.59 -11.45
CA VAL A 493 -10.15 -14.61 -12.07
C VAL A 493 -9.76 -13.25 -11.53
N GLU A 494 -9.52 -12.30 -12.42
CA GLU A 494 -9.35 -10.90 -12.06
C GLU A 494 -10.69 -10.19 -11.98
N VAL A 495 -10.86 -9.35 -10.97
CA VAL A 495 -12.02 -8.48 -10.82
C VAL A 495 -11.52 -7.04 -10.78
N ASP A 496 -11.65 -6.32 -11.89
CA ASP A 496 -11.31 -4.89 -11.93
C ASP A 496 -12.42 -4.06 -11.27
N ARG A 497 -12.18 -3.68 -10.03
CA ARG A 497 -13.09 -2.81 -9.24
C ARG A 497 -13.18 -1.39 -9.82
N SER A 498 -12.14 -0.92 -10.51
CA SER A 498 -12.14 0.39 -11.18
C SER A 498 -13.15 0.44 -12.33
N ALA A 499 -13.35 -0.68 -13.03
CA ALA A 499 -14.37 -0.79 -14.07
C ALA A 499 -15.79 -0.70 -13.48
N ILE A 500 -16.03 -1.30 -12.31
CA ILE A 500 -17.31 -1.20 -11.59
C ILE A 500 -17.56 0.27 -11.19
N ALA A 501 -16.56 0.91 -10.59
CA ALA A 501 -16.61 2.32 -10.21
C ALA A 501 -16.96 3.22 -11.42
N TYR A 502 -16.25 3.03 -12.53
CA TYR A 502 -16.49 3.76 -13.79
C TYR A 502 -17.92 3.55 -14.30
N ASN A 503 -18.40 2.30 -14.35
CA ASN A 503 -19.73 1.99 -14.85
C ASN A 503 -20.83 2.65 -14.01
N VAL A 504 -20.71 2.64 -12.67
CA VAL A 504 -21.70 3.26 -11.78
C VAL A 504 -21.71 4.78 -11.95
N ARG A 505 -20.53 5.44 -12.01
CA ARG A 505 -20.46 6.88 -12.30
C ARG A 505 -21.10 7.21 -13.64
N ARG A 506 -20.82 6.42 -14.67
CA ARG A 506 -21.36 6.64 -16.00
C ARG A 506 -22.88 6.47 -16.06
N ILE A 507 -23.42 5.48 -15.36
CA ILE A 507 -24.88 5.31 -15.22
C ILE A 507 -25.47 6.53 -14.51
N LYS A 508 -24.88 6.97 -13.39
CA LYS A 508 -25.36 8.14 -12.62
C LYS A 508 -25.34 9.42 -13.47
N GLU A 509 -24.31 9.63 -14.28
CA GLU A 509 -24.25 10.74 -15.23
C GLU A 509 -25.35 10.70 -16.29
N ILE A 510 -25.67 9.50 -16.82
CA ILE A 510 -26.71 9.33 -17.84
C ILE A 510 -28.11 9.59 -17.28
N VAL A 511 -28.40 9.07 -16.08
CA VAL A 511 -29.75 9.20 -15.48
C VAL A 511 -29.98 10.54 -14.77
N GLY A 512 -28.89 11.24 -14.40
CA GLY A 512 -28.94 12.52 -13.71
C GLY A 512 -28.87 12.42 -12.18
N ALA A 513 -28.55 13.55 -11.54
CA ALA A 513 -28.32 13.62 -10.10
C ALA A 513 -29.58 13.28 -9.27
N ASP A 514 -30.77 13.62 -9.76
CA ASP A 514 -32.04 13.44 -9.05
C ASP A 514 -32.58 12.00 -9.11
N VAL A 515 -31.98 11.12 -9.92
CA VAL A 515 -32.40 9.72 -10.04
C VAL A 515 -31.54 8.83 -9.16
N THR A 516 -32.13 8.21 -8.13
CA THR A 516 -31.46 7.22 -7.29
C THR A 516 -31.10 5.97 -8.10
N VAL A 517 -29.80 5.65 -8.14
CA VAL A 517 -29.29 4.42 -8.75
C VAL A 517 -29.29 3.30 -7.70
N VAL A 518 -29.96 2.19 -8.03
CA VAL A 518 -29.98 0.96 -7.21
C VAL A 518 -29.00 -0.06 -7.79
N ALA A 519 -27.93 -0.39 -7.08
CA ALA A 519 -26.98 -1.41 -7.53
C ALA A 519 -27.41 -2.82 -7.06
N VAL A 520 -27.56 -3.74 -8.01
CA VAL A 520 -27.97 -5.12 -7.73
C VAL A 520 -26.74 -5.98 -7.43
N VAL A 521 -26.60 -6.42 -6.18
CA VAL A 521 -25.43 -7.17 -5.67
C VAL A 521 -25.88 -8.54 -5.14
N LYS A 522 -26.32 -9.42 -6.04
CA LYS A 522 -26.69 -10.81 -5.71
C LYS A 522 -25.63 -11.81 -6.16
N ALA A 523 -25.73 -13.04 -5.69
CA ALA A 523 -24.83 -14.16 -5.95
C ALA A 523 -23.36 -13.78 -5.72
N ASN A 524 -23.05 -13.19 -4.55
CA ASN A 524 -21.72 -12.66 -4.25
C ASN A 524 -21.26 -11.57 -5.25
N GLY A 525 -22.16 -10.70 -5.70
CA GLY A 525 -21.87 -9.77 -6.82
C GLY A 525 -21.53 -10.52 -8.11
N TYR A 526 -22.24 -11.59 -8.44
CA TYR A 526 -21.91 -12.52 -9.53
C TYR A 526 -20.51 -13.13 -9.43
N GLY A 527 -20.06 -13.43 -8.21
CA GLY A 527 -18.72 -13.98 -7.95
C GLY A 527 -17.61 -12.94 -7.83
N HIS A 528 -17.90 -11.65 -8.05
CA HIS A 528 -16.91 -10.56 -7.95
C HIS A 528 -16.64 -10.09 -6.51
N GLY A 529 -17.39 -10.60 -5.52
CA GLY A 529 -17.30 -10.24 -4.11
C GLY A 529 -18.38 -9.22 -3.70
N ALA A 530 -19.39 -9.65 -2.95
CA ALA A 530 -20.56 -8.82 -2.63
C ALA A 530 -20.19 -7.52 -1.91
N VAL A 531 -19.39 -7.62 -0.85
CA VAL A 531 -19.01 -6.44 -0.05
C VAL A 531 -18.21 -5.44 -0.89
N ALA A 532 -17.21 -5.92 -1.63
CA ALA A 532 -16.38 -5.06 -2.46
C ALA A 532 -17.19 -4.35 -3.55
N VAL A 533 -18.05 -5.10 -4.27
CA VAL A 533 -18.93 -4.54 -5.30
C VAL A 533 -19.90 -3.52 -4.71
N ALA A 534 -20.53 -3.83 -3.58
CA ALA A 534 -21.49 -2.94 -2.93
C ALA A 534 -20.84 -1.64 -2.48
N SER A 535 -19.70 -1.71 -1.78
CA SER A 535 -18.97 -0.50 -1.35
C SER A 535 -18.49 0.33 -2.54
N THR A 536 -17.92 -0.31 -3.57
CA THR A 536 -17.49 0.40 -4.79
C THR A 536 -18.68 1.06 -5.47
N ALA A 537 -19.84 0.40 -5.59
CA ALA A 537 -21.01 1.02 -6.22
C ALA A 537 -21.53 2.23 -5.41
N LEU A 538 -21.64 2.12 -4.09
CA LEU A 538 -22.12 3.20 -3.23
C LEU A 538 -21.22 4.43 -3.28
N ASN A 539 -19.90 4.24 -3.24
CA ASN A 539 -18.94 5.34 -3.32
C ASN A 539 -18.94 6.06 -4.68
N ASN A 540 -19.58 5.48 -5.69
CA ASN A 540 -19.52 5.95 -7.08
C ASN A 540 -20.87 6.37 -7.67
N GLY A 541 -21.88 6.55 -6.82
CA GLY A 541 -23.15 7.17 -7.20
C GLY A 541 -24.39 6.28 -7.02
N ALA A 542 -24.23 5.02 -6.60
CA ALA A 542 -25.38 4.25 -6.12
C ALA A 542 -25.80 4.74 -4.73
N GLU A 543 -27.10 4.84 -4.49
CA GLU A 543 -27.66 5.29 -3.21
C GLU A 543 -28.47 4.19 -2.51
N TYR A 544 -28.72 3.09 -3.21
CA TYR A 544 -29.52 1.95 -2.75
C TYR A 544 -28.87 0.66 -3.27
N LEU A 545 -28.98 -0.43 -2.52
CA LEU A 545 -28.53 -1.77 -2.94
C LEU A 545 -29.72 -2.74 -3.06
N ALA A 546 -29.60 -3.74 -3.93
CA ALA A 546 -30.61 -4.77 -4.07
C ALA A 546 -29.98 -6.17 -4.10
N VAL A 547 -30.53 -7.11 -3.32
CA VAL A 547 -30.04 -8.49 -3.22
C VAL A 547 -31.18 -9.50 -3.41
N SER A 548 -30.84 -10.75 -3.70
CA SER A 548 -31.84 -11.79 -3.98
C SER A 548 -32.33 -12.51 -2.73
N ALA A 549 -31.52 -12.55 -1.67
CA ALA A 549 -31.85 -13.24 -0.42
C ALA A 549 -31.40 -12.47 0.82
N ILE A 550 -32.06 -12.72 1.96
CA ILE A 550 -31.71 -12.10 3.24
C ILE A 550 -30.26 -12.39 3.66
N GLY A 551 -29.74 -13.60 3.41
CA GLY A 551 -28.36 -13.95 3.76
C GLY A 551 -27.33 -13.01 3.12
N GLU A 552 -27.55 -12.62 1.87
CA GLU A 552 -26.68 -11.66 1.15
C GLU A 552 -26.76 -10.27 1.79
N ALA A 553 -27.96 -9.83 2.20
CA ALA A 553 -28.12 -8.54 2.87
C ALA A 553 -27.43 -8.52 4.25
N ILE A 554 -27.45 -9.64 4.96
CA ILE A 554 -26.79 -9.78 6.27
C ILE A 554 -25.28 -9.65 6.11
N GLU A 555 -24.69 -10.33 5.11
CA GLU A 555 -23.27 -10.20 4.79
C GLU A 555 -22.86 -8.73 4.59
N LEU A 556 -23.65 -7.97 3.83
CA LEU A 556 -23.41 -6.54 3.61
C LEU A 556 -23.54 -5.72 4.90
N ARG A 557 -24.51 -6.03 5.77
CA ARG A 557 -24.70 -5.35 7.05
C ARG A 557 -23.58 -5.65 8.04
N GLU A 558 -23.13 -6.90 8.11
CA GLU A 558 -21.98 -7.31 8.93
C GLU A 558 -20.68 -6.69 8.43
N ALA A 559 -20.59 -6.41 7.13
CA ALA A 559 -19.51 -5.61 6.55
C ALA A 559 -19.66 -4.09 6.74
N ALA A 560 -20.59 -3.65 7.59
CA ALA A 560 -20.82 -2.26 7.92
C ALA A 560 -21.30 -1.39 6.72
N ILE A 561 -22.12 -1.94 5.84
CA ILE A 561 -22.85 -1.15 4.84
C ILE A 561 -24.19 -0.68 5.42
N ASP A 562 -24.45 0.64 5.42
CA ASP A 562 -25.69 1.26 5.95
C ASP A 562 -26.71 1.65 4.90
N ALA A 563 -26.33 1.61 3.61
CA ALA A 563 -27.25 1.98 2.54
C ALA A 563 -28.56 1.17 2.61
N PRO A 564 -29.70 1.72 2.17
CA PRO A 564 -30.93 0.95 2.03
C PRO A 564 -30.69 -0.32 1.19
N ILE A 565 -31.23 -1.46 1.63
CA ILE A 565 -31.08 -2.75 0.93
C ILE A 565 -32.46 -3.34 0.66
N LEU A 566 -32.75 -3.57 -0.62
CA LEU A 566 -33.98 -4.21 -1.09
C LEU A 566 -33.72 -5.69 -1.33
N VAL A 567 -34.45 -6.56 -0.63
CA VAL A 567 -34.53 -7.99 -0.98
C VAL A 567 -35.61 -8.15 -2.05
N PHE A 568 -35.19 -8.31 -3.31
CA PHE A 568 -36.10 -8.42 -4.45
C PHE A 568 -36.57 -9.85 -4.74
N GLY A 569 -35.99 -10.84 -4.06
CA GLY A 569 -36.44 -12.22 -4.08
C GLY A 569 -37.55 -12.52 -3.08
N TYR A 570 -38.05 -13.75 -3.13
CA TYR A 570 -39.03 -14.24 -2.16
C TYR A 570 -38.43 -14.27 -0.75
N THR A 571 -39.12 -13.65 0.19
CA THR A 571 -38.80 -13.75 1.62
C THR A 571 -39.89 -14.56 2.34
N PRO A 572 -39.59 -15.73 2.92
CA PRO A 572 -40.60 -16.48 3.64
C PRO A 572 -41.01 -15.75 4.94
N PRO A 573 -42.26 -15.87 5.41
CA PRO A 573 -42.73 -15.15 6.59
C PRO A 573 -41.87 -15.34 7.84
N ASN A 574 -41.31 -16.53 8.06
CA ASN A 574 -40.42 -16.81 9.20
C ASN A 574 -39.11 -15.98 9.18
N ALA A 575 -38.69 -15.46 8.03
CA ALA A 575 -37.48 -14.64 7.89
C ALA A 575 -37.75 -13.13 8.02
N VAL A 576 -39.00 -12.68 8.10
CA VAL A 576 -39.36 -11.25 8.21
C VAL A 576 -38.82 -10.61 9.49
N ARG A 577 -38.79 -11.36 10.60
CA ARG A 577 -38.19 -10.89 11.86
C ARG A 577 -36.70 -10.55 11.70
N GLN A 578 -36.00 -11.35 10.89
CA GLN A 578 -34.59 -11.12 10.57
C GLN A 578 -34.45 -9.89 9.65
N ALA A 579 -35.29 -9.76 8.63
CA ALA A 579 -35.30 -8.58 7.76
C ALA A 579 -35.51 -7.27 8.54
N LEU A 580 -36.45 -7.24 9.50
CA LEU A 580 -36.67 -6.10 10.37
C LEU A 580 -35.46 -5.80 11.27
N ARG A 581 -34.85 -6.84 11.87
CA ARG A 581 -33.65 -6.69 12.70
C ARG A 581 -32.48 -6.03 11.96
N TYR A 582 -32.30 -6.37 10.68
CA TYR A 582 -31.23 -5.82 9.84
C TYR A 582 -31.66 -4.59 9.01
N GLY A 583 -32.87 -4.06 9.25
CA GLY A 583 -33.38 -2.85 8.59
C GLY A 583 -33.55 -2.99 7.08
N LEU A 584 -33.97 -4.16 6.59
CA LEU A 584 -34.12 -4.47 5.18
C LEU A 584 -35.49 -4.05 4.62
N THR A 585 -35.53 -3.73 3.33
CA THR A 585 -36.76 -3.50 2.57
C THR A 585 -37.12 -4.78 1.80
N LEU A 586 -38.39 -5.19 1.81
CA LEU A 586 -38.83 -6.43 1.14
C LEU A 586 -39.68 -6.17 -0.10
N THR A 587 -39.70 -7.09 -1.05
CA THR A 587 -40.61 -7.02 -2.19
C THR A 587 -41.95 -7.69 -1.92
N LEU A 588 -43.04 -7.04 -2.34
CA LEU A 588 -44.40 -7.58 -2.38
C LEU A 588 -44.88 -7.80 -3.82
N TYR A 589 -45.54 -8.93 -4.02
CA TYR A 589 -46.22 -9.28 -5.26
C TYR A 589 -47.41 -10.23 -5.02
N ASP A 590 -47.80 -10.41 -3.76
CA ASP A 590 -48.86 -11.31 -3.33
C ASP A 590 -49.55 -10.77 -2.07
N LEU A 591 -50.88 -10.86 -2.01
CA LEU A 591 -51.68 -10.27 -0.93
C LEU A 591 -51.56 -11.06 0.37
N ASP A 592 -51.42 -12.38 0.30
CA ASP A 592 -51.28 -13.21 1.51
C ASP A 592 -49.90 -13.01 2.14
N LEU A 593 -48.87 -12.80 1.32
CA LEU A 593 -47.55 -12.37 1.75
C LEU A 593 -47.62 -11.00 2.45
N ALA A 594 -48.30 -10.03 1.85
CA ALA A 594 -48.49 -8.70 2.46
C ALA A 594 -49.19 -8.81 3.84
N ARG A 595 -50.25 -9.62 3.95
CA ARG A 595 -50.95 -9.87 5.23
C ARG A 595 -50.05 -10.54 6.27
N ALA A 596 -49.24 -11.52 5.85
CA ALA A 596 -48.29 -12.20 6.72
C ALA A 596 -47.22 -11.22 7.25
N TYR A 597 -46.64 -10.42 6.37
CA TYR A 597 -45.62 -9.42 6.73
C TYR A 597 -46.19 -8.37 7.68
N ASN A 598 -47.38 -7.82 7.38
CA ASN A 598 -48.05 -6.85 8.23
C ASN A 598 -48.31 -7.39 9.64
N ARG A 599 -48.75 -8.65 9.74
CA ARG A 599 -48.99 -9.29 11.04
C ARG A 599 -47.70 -9.41 11.86
N ILE A 600 -46.59 -9.79 11.24
CA ILE A 600 -45.30 -9.93 11.92
C ILE A 600 -44.73 -8.57 12.32
N ALA A 601 -44.81 -7.57 11.44
CA ALA A 601 -44.40 -6.20 11.77
C ALA A 601 -45.23 -5.62 12.93
N ARG A 602 -46.55 -5.90 12.95
CA ARG A 602 -47.44 -5.54 14.05
C ARG A 602 -47.08 -6.24 15.37
N GLU A 603 -46.73 -7.53 15.33
CA GLU A 603 -46.28 -8.28 16.53
C GLU A 603 -44.99 -7.72 17.13
N LEU A 604 -44.18 -7.03 16.32
CA LEU A 604 -42.93 -6.40 16.72
C LEU A 604 -43.04 -4.89 16.96
N ASP A 605 -44.26 -4.33 16.91
CA ASP A 605 -44.54 -2.90 17.03
C ASP A 605 -43.64 -2.02 16.14
N THR A 606 -43.50 -2.42 14.88
CA THR A 606 -42.65 -1.74 13.91
C THR A 606 -43.33 -1.61 12.55
N ILE A 607 -42.68 -0.88 11.64
CA ILE A 607 -43.13 -0.68 10.26
C ILE A 607 -42.11 -1.36 9.34
N LEU A 608 -42.60 -2.24 8.47
CA LEU A 608 -41.78 -2.86 7.44
C LEU A 608 -41.86 -2.04 6.15
N ARG A 609 -40.70 -1.58 5.67
CA ARG A 609 -40.59 -0.98 4.34
C ARG A 609 -40.70 -2.04 3.25
N VAL A 610 -41.49 -1.76 2.23
CA VAL A 610 -41.73 -2.67 1.12
C VAL A 610 -41.74 -1.95 -0.22
N HIS A 611 -41.31 -2.67 -1.27
CA HIS A 611 -41.51 -2.26 -2.66
C HIS A 611 -42.49 -3.21 -3.34
N VAL A 612 -43.33 -2.71 -4.22
CA VAL A 612 -44.26 -3.55 -5.01
C VAL A 612 -43.66 -3.85 -6.37
N LYS A 613 -43.59 -5.13 -6.73
CA LYS A 613 -43.11 -5.54 -8.06
C LYS A 613 -44.28 -5.79 -9.01
N VAL A 614 -44.21 -5.20 -10.20
CA VAL A 614 -45.14 -5.46 -11.31
C VAL A 614 -44.43 -6.30 -12.37
N ASP A 615 -45.06 -7.39 -12.83
CA ASP A 615 -44.57 -8.19 -13.94
C ASP A 615 -45.13 -7.64 -15.25
N THR A 616 -44.28 -6.93 -16.02
CA THR A 616 -44.63 -6.39 -17.34
C THR A 616 -44.17 -7.31 -18.47
N GLY A 617 -43.87 -8.58 -18.20
CA GLY A 617 -43.46 -9.57 -19.21
C GLY A 617 -42.14 -10.28 -18.94
N LEU A 618 -41.56 -10.16 -17.74
CA LEU A 618 -40.42 -11.01 -17.34
C LEU A 618 -40.87 -12.45 -17.04
N GLY A 619 -42.10 -12.63 -16.55
CA GLY A 619 -42.66 -13.94 -16.19
C GLY A 619 -42.05 -14.54 -14.92
N ARG A 620 -41.53 -13.72 -14.01
CA ARG A 620 -40.87 -14.17 -12.78
C ARG A 620 -41.11 -13.23 -11.62
N MET A 621 -42.06 -13.58 -10.75
CA MET A 621 -42.55 -12.78 -9.62
C MET A 621 -43.06 -11.39 -10.03
N GLY A 622 -44.09 -10.91 -9.36
CA GLY A 622 -44.71 -9.62 -9.64
C GLY A 622 -46.21 -9.76 -9.82
N LEU A 623 -46.92 -8.67 -9.58
CA LEU A 623 -48.33 -8.56 -9.90
C LEU A 623 -48.48 -8.42 -11.42
N LEU A 624 -49.45 -9.15 -11.98
CA LEU A 624 -49.88 -8.87 -13.36
C LEU A 624 -50.53 -7.47 -13.42
N PRO A 625 -50.48 -6.77 -14.57
CA PRO A 625 -51.02 -5.41 -14.71
C PRO A 625 -52.44 -5.23 -14.16
N GLU A 626 -53.32 -6.19 -14.43
CA GLU A 626 -54.71 -6.20 -13.97
C GLU A 626 -54.87 -6.39 -12.44
N GLN A 627 -53.84 -6.92 -11.77
CA GLN A 627 -53.83 -7.16 -10.33
C GLN A 627 -53.35 -5.95 -9.53
N VAL A 628 -52.65 -4.99 -10.16
CA VAL A 628 -52.02 -3.85 -9.48
C VAL A 628 -53.04 -3.01 -8.71
N THR A 629 -54.08 -2.51 -9.38
CA THR A 629 -55.09 -1.65 -8.72
C THR A 629 -55.85 -2.37 -7.60
N PRO A 630 -56.37 -3.61 -7.80
CA PRO A 630 -56.98 -4.40 -6.73
C PRO A 630 -56.05 -4.65 -5.53
N PHE A 631 -54.77 -4.90 -5.78
CA PHE A 631 -53.77 -5.12 -4.74
C PHE A 631 -53.59 -3.87 -3.87
N PHE A 632 -53.36 -2.70 -4.46
CA PHE A 632 -53.19 -1.45 -3.71
C PHE A 632 -54.43 -1.07 -2.89
N ARG A 633 -55.64 -1.33 -3.40
CA ARG A 633 -56.89 -1.17 -2.63
C ARG A 633 -56.90 -2.04 -1.37
N SER A 634 -56.37 -3.25 -1.46
CA SER A 634 -56.35 -4.21 -0.36
C SER A 634 -55.26 -3.89 0.67
N VAL A 635 -54.07 -3.48 0.21
CA VAL A 635 -52.92 -3.19 1.08
C VAL A 635 -53.08 -1.88 1.85
N ARG A 636 -53.93 -0.94 1.40
CA ARG A 636 -54.24 0.31 2.12
C ARG A 636 -54.64 0.13 3.59
N ASN A 637 -55.21 -1.02 3.94
CA ASN A 637 -55.63 -1.34 5.32
C ASN A 637 -54.51 -1.98 6.18
N LEU A 638 -53.35 -2.27 5.60
CA LEU A 638 -52.21 -2.89 6.27
C LEU A 638 -51.26 -1.79 6.81
N ARG A 639 -51.52 -1.35 8.04
CA ARG A 639 -50.87 -0.17 8.65
C ARG A 639 -49.41 -0.35 9.04
N ASN A 640 -48.91 -1.58 9.14
CA ASN A 640 -47.53 -1.87 9.52
C ASN A 640 -46.62 -2.10 8.30
N LEU A 641 -47.10 -1.74 7.10
CA LEU A 641 -46.33 -1.75 5.85
C LEU A 641 -46.21 -0.33 5.32
N GLU A 642 -44.99 0.09 5.02
CA GLU A 642 -44.70 1.33 4.31
C GLU A 642 -44.30 1.00 2.88
N ILE A 643 -45.16 1.35 1.91
CA ILE A 643 -44.84 1.17 0.49
C ILE A 643 -43.92 2.30 0.06
N GLU A 644 -42.62 2.03 0.04
CA GLU A 644 -41.58 3.00 -0.31
C GLU A 644 -41.49 3.20 -1.83
N GLY A 645 -41.71 2.13 -2.61
CA GLY A 645 -41.55 2.17 -4.05
C GLY A 645 -42.36 1.14 -4.83
N ILE A 646 -42.43 1.32 -6.15
CA ILE A 646 -43.00 0.37 -7.11
C ILE A 646 -42.06 0.21 -8.30
N TYR A 647 -41.78 -1.03 -8.72
CA TYR A 647 -40.84 -1.27 -9.81
C TYR A 647 -41.26 -2.41 -10.72
N THR A 648 -40.62 -2.47 -11.90
CA THR A 648 -40.67 -3.62 -12.80
C THR A 648 -39.27 -4.03 -13.23
N HIS A 649 -39.15 -5.19 -13.89
CA HIS A 649 -37.89 -5.75 -14.36
C HIS A 649 -38.01 -6.02 -15.86
N PHE A 650 -37.21 -5.33 -16.66
CA PHE A 650 -37.19 -5.49 -18.11
C PHE A 650 -36.44 -6.76 -18.52
N ALA A 651 -37.06 -7.58 -19.37
CA ALA A 651 -36.54 -8.91 -19.71
C ALA A 651 -35.33 -8.87 -20.65
N SER A 652 -35.17 -7.79 -21.43
CA SER A 652 -34.20 -7.69 -22.52
C SER A 652 -33.68 -6.26 -22.72
N ALA A 653 -33.36 -5.59 -21.61
CA ALA A 653 -32.92 -4.19 -21.61
C ALA A 653 -31.61 -3.95 -22.39
N ASP A 654 -30.80 -5.00 -22.55
CA ASP A 654 -29.51 -5.03 -23.24
C ASP A 654 -29.59 -5.43 -24.72
N SER A 655 -30.73 -5.95 -25.17
CA SER A 655 -30.83 -6.67 -26.45
C SER A 655 -32.04 -6.27 -27.31
N SER A 656 -33.13 -5.74 -26.71
CA SER A 656 -34.30 -5.28 -27.47
C SER A 656 -34.90 -3.99 -26.90
N THR A 657 -34.57 -2.87 -27.55
CA THR A 657 -35.12 -1.55 -27.19
C THR A 657 -36.62 -1.46 -27.43
N GLU A 658 -37.15 -2.10 -28.48
CA GLU A 658 -38.58 -2.09 -28.79
C GLU A 658 -39.40 -2.78 -27.69
N TYR A 659 -38.99 -3.98 -27.29
CA TYR A 659 -39.68 -4.72 -26.23
C TYR A 659 -39.56 -3.99 -24.89
N THR A 660 -38.39 -3.44 -24.57
CA THR A 660 -38.19 -2.64 -23.35
C THR A 660 -39.13 -1.43 -23.30
N ARG A 661 -39.32 -0.71 -24.42
CA ARG A 661 -40.29 0.39 -24.50
C ARG A 661 -41.74 -0.09 -24.32
N ALA A 662 -42.09 -1.25 -24.87
CA ALA A 662 -43.42 -1.84 -24.67
C ALA A 662 -43.66 -2.19 -23.19
N GLN A 663 -42.68 -2.81 -22.51
CA GLN A 663 -42.76 -3.10 -21.08
C GLN A 663 -42.89 -1.82 -20.25
N LEU A 664 -42.11 -0.78 -20.57
CA LEU A 664 -42.20 0.52 -19.91
C LEU A 664 -43.59 1.16 -20.08
N GLN A 665 -44.19 1.08 -21.28
CA GLN A 665 -45.54 1.59 -21.50
C GLN A 665 -46.58 0.83 -20.65
N VAL A 666 -46.46 -0.50 -20.53
CA VAL A 666 -47.32 -1.30 -19.64
C VAL A 666 -47.16 -0.85 -18.19
N PHE A 667 -45.92 -0.60 -17.75
CA PHE A 667 -45.64 -0.13 -16.40
C PHE A 667 -46.27 1.24 -16.14
N GLU A 668 -46.07 2.24 -17.01
CA GLU A 668 -46.67 3.58 -16.88
C GLU A 668 -48.21 3.53 -16.87
N ASN A 669 -48.82 2.64 -17.67
CA ASN A 669 -50.26 2.41 -17.65
C ASN A 669 -50.76 1.87 -16.30
N CYS A 670 -49.94 1.09 -15.58
CA CYS A 670 -50.24 0.63 -14.23
C CYS A 670 -50.11 1.77 -13.19
N LEU A 671 -49.18 2.71 -13.39
CA LEU A 671 -48.94 3.83 -12.48
C LEU A 671 -50.01 4.92 -12.58
N ALA A 672 -50.52 5.21 -13.78
CA ALA A 672 -51.51 6.25 -14.02
C ALA A 672 -52.72 6.21 -13.06
N PRO A 673 -53.44 5.08 -12.88
CA PRO A 673 -54.57 5.02 -11.95
C PRO A 673 -54.16 5.14 -10.48
N LEU A 674 -52.95 4.71 -10.10
CA LEU A 674 -52.44 4.87 -8.73
C LEU A 674 -52.15 6.34 -8.42
N ARG A 675 -51.50 7.05 -9.34
CA ARG A 675 -51.24 8.50 -9.24
C ARG A 675 -52.56 9.28 -9.17
N ALA A 676 -53.54 8.94 -10.00
CA ALA A 676 -54.87 9.53 -9.97
C ALA A 676 -55.63 9.29 -8.65
N ALA A 677 -55.34 8.18 -7.95
CA ALA A 677 -55.86 7.89 -6.62
C ALA A 677 -55.09 8.59 -5.49
N GLY A 678 -54.13 9.45 -5.82
CA GLY A 678 -53.32 10.22 -4.86
C GLY A 678 -52.18 9.43 -4.23
N LEU A 679 -51.85 8.24 -4.74
CA LEU A 679 -50.68 7.49 -4.28
C LEU A 679 -49.41 8.09 -4.87
N GLN A 680 -48.45 8.41 -4.00
CA GLN A 680 -47.12 8.86 -4.36
C GLN A 680 -46.11 7.90 -3.75
N PHE A 681 -45.10 7.54 -4.54
CA PHE A 681 -44.02 6.65 -4.13
C PHE A 681 -42.71 7.44 -4.17
N LYS A 682 -41.79 7.09 -3.28
CA LYS A 682 -40.45 7.68 -3.31
C LYS A 682 -39.64 7.16 -4.50
N TYR A 683 -39.79 5.87 -4.82
CA TYR A 683 -39.09 5.18 -5.91
C TYR A 683 -40.03 4.50 -6.90
#